data_AF-A0A067TG28-F1
#
_entry.id   AF-A0A067TG28-F1
#
_cell.length_a   1.000
_cell.length_b   1.000
_cell.length_c   1.000
_cell.angle_alpha   90.00
_cell.angle_beta   90.00
_cell.angle_gamma   90.00
#
_symmetry.space_group_name_H-M   'P 1'
#
loop_
_entity.id
_entity.type
_entity.pdbx_description
1 polymer ?
#
loop_
_entity_poly.entity_id
_entity_poly.type
_entity_poly.pdbx_seq_one_letter_code
_entity_poly.pdbx_strand_id
1 'polypeptide(L)'
;MAVSMEYEEFKGCNNLRQDDLIILIMGPTGTGKSNFIDHLTGRAGKPGRRGGNGLRSYTSEVTAVRMKNHPKYKNRIILVDSPGFDNTQLSNQEVLETISLWLTDMCEANIFPHGIMYTHRITDNRSGEQDRNLKMFIELCRKQSAKNILFVTTMWDKIISTQEEEDLEDIRKKYWGSLLDCSTARFYNNSKSAWDTIDTILAQGDDTAKPMEHEDLEDPSKLDRDDLVIVLMGPTGTGKSNIIDNLTGQLGKRVGHSLKSCTTVVGAVRIKNHRKYGDRIVLVDTPGFDDTEKSDLEILRIISDWLVKLYEARVFLCGIMYLHRITDVRLSGSHRLNLDLLGELCGSDTAKKVVFVTTMWDELESTQLGVEREKYLKENDWLPLTGMGASIARSANTTTSAWEIVENILARPVEFVPLQLQVDMVDLKRPLVETKCARALLARAPSTDEQRKSFKKDGNFRGKSISNGTSKYEPVQKLKPDDIVIAFMGPTGSGKSNIIDNLTGAVGESKLAGSASASYTYTKRLNALRIKNHHIYGDQIVLLDTPGFGDTTRTDIEIFEMIIDWLVNAYKEKVTLAGIVYLHRITDNRMSGAYYQNLRMFDELCGEKAAANVVLVTTMWDKVEADVGEMREEDLTKNYWKKMI
;
A
#
# COMPACT_ATOMS: atom_id res chain seq x y z
N MET A 1 5.63 -37.59 31.37
CA MET A 1 4.74 -38.70 31.00
C MET A 1 3.90 -38.23 29.82
N ALA A 2 4.04 -38.84 28.64
CA ALA A 2 3.23 -38.48 27.48
C ALA A 2 1.83 -39.08 27.68
N VAL A 3 0.87 -38.25 28.07
CA VAL A 3 -0.53 -38.66 28.18
C VAL A 3 -1.09 -38.68 26.75
N SER A 4 -1.55 -39.84 26.29
CA SER A 4 -2.33 -39.93 25.05
C SER A 4 -3.59 -39.08 25.22
N MET A 5 -3.75 -38.03 24.42
CA MET A 5 -5.00 -37.26 24.44
C MET A 5 -6.10 -38.03 23.70
N GLU A 6 -7.31 -38.00 24.25
CA GLU A 6 -8.49 -38.42 23.52
C GLU A 6 -8.72 -37.50 22.32
N TYR A 7 -9.24 -38.03 21.22
CA TYR A 7 -9.51 -37.24 20.02
C TYR A 7 -10.70 -37.80 19.24
N GLU A 8 -11.19 -37.01 18.28
CA GLU A 8 -12.25 -37.39 17.35
C GLU A 8 -11.85 -36.99 15.93
N GLU A 9 -12.06 -37.90 14.98
CA GLU A 9 -11.66 -37.75 13.59
C GLU A 9 -12.92 -37.58 12.72
N PHE A 10 -12.95 -36.56 11.86
CA PHE A 10 -14.08 -36.27 10.99
C PHE A 10 -13.64 -35.69 9.64
N LYS A 11 -14.60 -35.64 8.70
CA LYS A 11 -14.43 -35.09 7.35
C LYS A 11 -15.39 -33.91 7.14
N GLY A 12 -14.98 -32.96 6.31
CA GLY A 12 -15.76 -31.75 6.02
C GLY A 12 -15.84 -30.76 7.18
N CYS A 13 -16.62 -29.70 7.00
CA CYS A 13 -16.68 -28.56 7.94
C CYS A 13 -17.86 -28.64 8.94
N ASN A 14 -18.79 -29.58 8.76
CA ASN A 14 -20.05 -29.65 9.53
C ASN A 14 -19.88 -29.83 11.05
N ASN A 15 -18.73 -30.34 11.50
CA ASN A 15 -18.43 -30.57 12.91
C ASN A 15 -17.52 -29.47 13.52
N LEU A 16 -17.23 -28.39 12.78
CA LEU A 16 -16.46 -27.24 13.25
C LEU A 16 -17.36 -26.21 13.95
N ARG A 17 -16.78 -25.47 14.89
CA ARG A 17 -17.43 -24.41 15.66
C ARG A 17 -16.63 -23.11 15.52
N GLN A 18 -17.31 -21.97 15.66
CA GLN A 18 -16.67 -20.65 15.55
C GLN A 18 -15.57 -20.42 16.59
N ASP A 19 -15.64 -21.07 17.76
CA ASP A 19 -14.62 -20.94 18.80
C ASP A 19 -13.46 -21.95 18.66
N ASP A 20 -13.45 -22.78 17.61
CA ASP A 20 -12.40 -23.77 17.41
C ASP A 20 -11.07 -23.13 16.95
N LEU A 21 -9.97 -23.62 17.50
CA LEU A 21 -8.58 -23.29 17.16
C LEU A 21 -8.13 -24.26 16.06
N ILE A 22 -8.37 -23.88 14.81
CA ILE A 22 -8.15 -24.72 13.64
C ILE A 22 -6.74 -24.50 13.10
N ILE A 23 -5.94 -25.56 13.06
CA ILE A 23 -4.57 -25.54 12.55
C ILE A 23 -4.51 -26.39 11.27
N LEU A 24 -4.29 -25.74 10.13
CA LEU A 24 -4.17 -26.39 8.83
C LEU A 24 -2.73 -26.82 8.57
N ILE A 25 -2.48 -28.10 8.34
CA ILE A 25 -1.15 -28.66 8.13
C ILE A 25 -0.94 -28.94 6.64
N MET A 26 -0.02 -28.20 6.02
CA MET A 26 0.30 -28.23 4.59
C MET A 26 1.77 -28.58 4.35
N GLY A 27 2.10 -28.99 3.13
CA GLY A 27 3.47 -29.26 2.71
C GLY A 27 3.57 -30.45 1.75
N PRO A 28 4.74 -30.66 1.12
CA PRO A 28 4.96 -31.74 0.16
C PRO A 28 4.63 -33.14 0.71
N THR A 29 4.39 -34.09 -0.19
CA THR A 29 4.14 -35.50 0.16
C THR A 29 5.34 -36.08 0.90
N GLY A 30 5.08 -36.83 1.98
CA GLY A 30 6.13 -37.49 2.77
C GLY A 30 6.89 -36.60 3.75
N THR A 31 6.57 -35.31 3.87
CA THR A 31 7.22 -34.38 4.82
C THR A 31 6.87 -34.60 6.29
N GLY A 32 5.93 -35.49 6.59
CA GLY A 32 5.60 -35.89 7.96
C GLY A 32 4.34 -35.26 8.55
N LYS A 33 3.46 -34.64 7.74
CA LYS A 33 2.16 -34.08 8.18
C LYS A 33 1.34 -35.05 9.04
N SER A 34 1.04 -36.24 8.50
CA SER A 34 0.24 -37.24 9.22
C SER A 34 1.01 -37.83 10.42
N ASN A 35 2.34 -38.00 10.28
CA ASN A 35 3.20 -38.45 11.37
C ASN A 35 3.21 -37.46 12.56
N PHE A 36 3.12 -36.16 12.28
CA PHE A 36 3.01 -35.12 13.30
C PHE A 36 1.71 -35.28 14.11
N ILE A 37 0.59 -35.50 13.44
CA ILE A 37 -0.72 -35.76 14.09
C ILE A 37 -0.69 -37.08 14.89
N ASP A 38 -0.03 -38.11 14.38
CA ASP A 38 0.11 -39.41 15.07
C ASP A 38 0.88 -39.28 16.40
N HIS A 39 1.85 -38.37 16.48
CA HIS A 39 2.58 -38.09 17.73
C HIS A 39 1.75 -37.31 18.77
N LEU A 40 0.77 -36.53 18.33
CA LEU A 40 -0.16 -35.81 19.20
C LEU A 40 -1.29 -36.72 19.71
N THR A 41 -1.72 -37.67 18.89
CA THR A 41 -2.80 -38.63 19.21
C THR A 41 -2.31 -39.93 19.87
N GLY A 42 -0.99 -40.12 20.02
CA GLY A 42 -0.41 -41.34 20.61
C GLY A 42 -0.46 -42.57 19.69
N ARG A 43 -0.57 -42.36 18.38
CA ARG A 43 -0.54 -43.42 17.33
C ARG A 43 0.85 -43.69 16.76
N ALA A 44 1.86 -42.87 17.09
CA ALA A 44 3.22 -43.03 16.62
C ALA A 44 3.77 -44.45 16.85
N GLY A 45 4.26 -45.10 15.79
CA GLY A 45 4.83 -46.45 15.83
C GLY A 45 3.86 -47.63 15.66
N LYS A 46 2.55 -47.40 15.45
CA LYS A 46 1.60 -48.47 15.08
C LYS A 46 1.39 -48.49 13.55
N PRO A 47 1.71 -49.59 12.84
CA PRO A 47 1.43 -49.67 11.41
C PRO A 47 -0.09 -49.80 11.22
N GLY A 48 -0.74 -48.71 10.80
CA GLY A 48 -2.18 -48.71 10.59
C GLY A 48 -2.77 -47.33 10.29
N ARG A 49 -2.93 -47.04 8.99
CA ARG A 49 -3.81 -46.04 8.33
C ARG A 49 -3.31 -44.61 8.05
N ARG A 50 -2.26 -44.06 8.66
CA ARG A 50 -1.78 -42.70 8.30
C ARG A 50 -0.26 -42.53 8.08
N GLY A 51 0.57 -43.41 8.63
CA GLY A 51 2.00 -43.47 8.35
C GLY A 51 2.47 -44.91 8.14
N GLY A 52 2.88 -45.25 6.93
CA GLY A 52 3.55 -46.51 6.60
C GLY A 52 4.83 -46.24 5.82
N ASN A 53 5.88 -47.05 6.04
CA ASN A 53 7.21 -46.95 5.42
C ASN A 53 7.23 -47.23 3.89
N GLY A 54 6.14 -46.93 3.16
CA GLY A 54 6.00 -47.17 1.73
C GLY A 54 6.08 -45.88 0.90
N LEU A 55 6.66 -45.98 -0.30
CA LEU A 55 6.81 -44.94 -1.33
C LEU A 55 5.48 -44.44 -1.98
N ARG A 56 4.34 -44.52 -1.28
CA ARG A 56 3.03 -44.07 -1.80
C ARG A 56 2.43 -42.97 -0.92
N SER A 57 1.88 -41.94 -1.54
CA SER A 57 1.02 -40.94 -0.86
C SER A 57 -0.29 -41.60 -0.40
N TYR A 58 -0.71 -41.38 0.84
CA TYR A 58 -1.89 -42.01 1.45
C TYR A 58 -3.06 -41.03 1.73
N THR A 59 -2.85 -39.72 1.67
CA THR A 59 -3.89 -38.70 1.96
C THR A 59 -4.46 -38.14 0.66
N SER A 60 -5.64 -38.60 0.26
CA SER A 60 -6.37 -38.12 -0.93
C SER A 60 -7.51 -37.14 -0.59
N GLU A 61 -7.81 -36.94 0.69
CA GLU A 61 -8.89 -36.07 1.18
C GLU A 61 -8.43 -35.28 2.41
N VAL A 62 -8.99 -34.09 2.62
CA VAL A 62 -8.76 -33.29 3.83
C VAL A 62 -9.46 -33.94 5.02
N THR A 63 -8.72 -34.21 6.10
CA THR A 63 -9.28 -34.81 7.33
C THR A 63 -8.97 -33.94 8.54
N ALA A 64 -9.90 -33.87 9.49
CA ALA A 64 -9.76 -33.08 10.71
C ALA A 64 -9.75 -33.96 11.95
N VAL A 65 -8.93 -33.60 12.93
CA VAL A 65 -8.80 -34.27 14.23
C VAL A 65 -9.04 -33.25 15.34
N ARG A 66 -10.12 -33.42 16.10
CA ARG A 66 -10.42 -32.63 17.30
C ARG A 66 -9.77 -33.27 18.51
N MET A 67 -8.90 -32.53 19.20
CA MET A 67 -8.33 -32.95 20.49
C MET A 67 -9.36 -32.76 21.60
N LYS A 68 -9.52 -33.77 22.46
CA LYS A 68 -10.44 -33.75 23.60
C LYS A 68 -9.69 -33.56 24.90
N ASN A 69 -10.33 -32.88 25.84
CA ASN A 69 -9.89 -32.72 27.22
C ASN A 69 -8.50 -32.05 27.36
N HIS A 70 -8.13 -31.15 26.44
CA HIS A 70 -6.90 -30.38 26.58
C HIS A 70 -6.94 -29.49 27.84
N PRO A 71 -5.89 -29.45 28.69
CA PRO A 71 -5.91 -28.74 29.97
C PRO A 71 -6.28 -27.25 29.88
N LYS A 72 -5.72 -26.53 28.88
CA LYS A 72 -6.00 -25.11 28.61
C LYS A 72 -7.21 -24.90 27.68
N TYR A 73 -7.20 -25.51 26.50
CA TYR A 73 -8.15 -25.24 25.43
C TYR A 73 -9.35 -26.20 25.34
N LYS A 74 -9.50 -27.13 26.29
CA LYS A 74 -10.58 -28.14 26.32
C LYS A 74 -10.71 -28.89 24.98
N ASN A 75 -11.85 -28.79 24.30
CA ASN A 75 -12.14 -29.52 23.06
C ASN A 75 -11.99 -28.64 21.80
N ARG A 76 -11.22 -27.55 21.89
CA ARG A 76 -11.17 -26.51 20.86
C ARG A 76 -10.00 -26.65 19.87
N ILE A 77 -9.02 -27.54 20.07
CA ILE A 77 -7.91 -27.67 19.11
C ILE A 77 -8.30 -28.66 18.01
N ILE A 78 -8.26 -28.20 16.76
CA ILE A 78 -8.57 -29.01 15.57
C ILE A 78 -7.34 -28.98 14.66
N LEU A 79 -6.81 -30.17 14.35
CA LEU A 79 -5.71 -30.33 13.41
C LEU A 79 -6.26 -30.83 12.08
N VAL A 80 -5.91 -30.15 10.99
CA VAL A 80 -6.41 -30.48 9.66
C VAL A 80 -5.26 -30.98 8.82
N ASP A 81 -5.33 -32.26 8.44
CA ASP A 81 -4.35 -32.94 7.58
C ASP A 81 -4.76 -32.74 6.12
N SER A 82 -3.94 -32.01 5.35
CA SER A 82 -4.15 -31.83 3.92
C SER A 82 -3.45 -32.91 3.09
N PRO A 83 -3.95 -33.21 1.87
CA PRO A 83 -3.14 -33.88 0.85
C PRO A 83 -1.80 -33.15 0.65
N GLY A 84 -0.73 -33.90 0.36
CA GLY A 84 0.58 -33.31 0.10
C GLY A 84 0.74 -32.81 -1.32
N PHE A 85 1.55 -31.75 -1.51
CA PHE A 85 2.03 -31.35 -2.83
C PHE A 85 2.93 -32.45 -3.44
N ASP A 86 2.96 -32.58 -4.76
CA ASP A 86 3.61 -33.66 -5.51
C ASP A 86 3.12 -35.06 -5.11
N ASN A 87 1.81 -35.22 -5.02
CA ASN A 87 1.18 -36.50 -4.78
C ASN A 87 1.29 -37.38 -6.05
N THR A 88 1.67 -38.65 -5.91
CA THR A 88 1.69 -39.61 -7.03
C THR A 88 0.29 -39.96 -7.58
N GLN A 89 -0.77 -39.54 -6.87
CA GLN A 89 -2.17 -39.84 -7.19
C GLN A 89 -3.00 -38.62 -7.60
N LEU A 90 -2.58 -37.40 -7.22
CA LEU A 90 -3.30 -36.15 -7.50
C LEU A 90 -2.31 -35.13 -8.04
N SER A 91 -2.69 -34.41 -9.08
CA SER A 91 -1.95 -33.24 -9.56
C SER A 91 -1.94 -32.13 -8.49
N ASN A 92 -0.95 -31.24 -8.56
CA ASN A 92 -0.90 -30.08 -7.65
C ASN A 92 -2.16 -29.21 -7.78
N GLN A 93 -2.79 -29.15 -8.95
CA GLN A 93 -4.06 -28.44 -9.15
C GLN A 93 -5.20 -29.10 -8.37
N GLU A 94 -5.37 -30.42 -8.42
CA GLU A 94 -6.43 -31.12 -7.68
C GLU A 94 -6.24 -31.02 -6.16
N VAL A 95 -4.98 -31.01 -5.69
CA VAL A 95 -4.66 -30.74 -4.28
C VAL A 95 -5.11 -29.34 -3.87
N LEU A 96 -4.88 -28.33 -4.72
CA LEU A 96 -5.33 -26.97 -4.48
C LEU A 96 -6.84 -26.82 -4.51
N GLU A 97 -7.52 -27.44 -5.48
CA GLU A 97 -8.98 -27.43 -5.58
C GLU A 97 -9.61 -28.04 -4.31
N THR A 98 -9.06 -29.15 -3.82
CA THR A 98 -9.54 -29.80 -2.59
C THR A 98 -9.38 -28.90 -1.36
N ILE A 99 -8.23 -28.23 -1.22
CA ILE A 99 -7.98 -27.30 -0.11
C ILE A 99 -8.86 -26.04 -0.25
N SER A 100 -9.01 -25.52 -1.47
CA SER A 100 -9.84 -24.34 -1.76
C SER A 100 -11.32 -24.58 -1.45
N LEU A 101 -11.87 -25.73 -1.85
CA LEU A 101 -13.24 -26.11 -1.51
C LEU A 101 -13.45 -26.18 0.00
N TRP A 102 -12.51 -26.81 0.72
CA TRP A 102 -12.59 -26.91 2.18
C TRP A 102 -12.49 -25.54 2.88
N LEU A 103 -11.64 -24.64 2.40
CA LEU A 103 -11.56 -23.26 2.88
C LEU A 103 -12.82 -22.45 2.54
N THR A 104 -13.43 -22.70 1.39
CA THR A 104 -14.69 -22.06 0.97
C THR A 104 -15.83 -22.47 1.91
N ASP A 105 -15.98 -23.76 2.19
CA ASP A 105 -16.98 -24.27 3.15
C ASP A 105 -16.81 -23.64 4.55
N MET A 106 -15.56 -23.43 4.98
CA MET A 106 -15.28 -22.74 6.25
C MET A 106 -15.68 -21.26 6.21
N CYS A 107 -15.37 -20.55 5.12
CA CYS A 107 -15.75 -19.15 4.92
C CYS A 107 -17.28 -18.98 4.91
N GLU A 108 -18.01 -19.87 4.23
CA GLU A 108 -19.48 -19.87 4.22
C GLU A 108 -20.06 -20.09 5.62
N ALA A 109 -19.40 -20.91 6.44
CA ALA A 109 -19.75 -21.12 7.85
C ALA A 109 -19.25 -20.00 8.79
N ASN A 110 -18.58 -18.98 8.27
CA ASN A 110 -17.92 -17.91 9.02
C ASN A 110 -16.92 -18.44 10.07
N ILE A 111 -16.12 -19.42 9.67
CA ILE A 111 -15.06 -20.05 10.46
C ILE A 111 -13.72 -19.79 9.76
N PHE A 112 -12.68 -19.40 10.52
CA PHE A 112 -11.37 -19.09 9.98
C PHE A 112 -10.28 -19.95 10.63
N PRO A 113 -9.24 -20.38 9.89
CA PRO A 113 -8.12 -21.09 10.48
C PRO A 113 -7.37 -20.19 11.46
N HIS A 114 -7.06 -20.73 12.64
CA HIS A 114 -6.24 -20.07 13.65
C HIS A 114 -4.77 -19.98 13.21
N GLY A 115 -4.29 -20.99 12.47
CA GLY A 115 -2.97 -20.94 11.86
C GLY A 115 -2.74 -22.02 10.80
N ILE A 116 -1.71 -21.82 9.98
CA ILE A 116 -1.27 -22.72 8.94
C ILE A 116 0.15 -23.18 9.26
N MET A 117 0.37 -24.49 9.29
CA MET A 117 1.69 -25.09 9.44
C MET A 117 2.18 -25.58 8.10
N TYR A 118 3.35 -25.12 7.65
CA TYR A 118 4.00 -25.67 6.46
C TYR A 118 5.15 -26.59 6.86
N THR A 119 5.02 -27.88 6.59
CA THR A 119 6.03 -28.89 6.93
C THR A 119 7.00 -29.14 5.78
N HIS A 120 8.29 -29.16 6.07
CA HIS A 120 9.36 -29.46 5.12
C HIS A 120 10.41 -30.38 5.76
N ARG A 121 10.96 -31.35 5.02
CA ARG A 121 12.05 -32.19 5.55
C ARG A 121 13.33 -31.38 5.60
N ILE A 122 14.10 -31.52 6.67
CA ILE A 122 15.38 -30.82 6.80
C ILE A 122 16.46 -31.37 5.84
N THR A 123 16.35 -32.66 5.48
CA THR A 123 17.32 -33.37 4.63
C THR A 123 17.13 -33.13 3.14
N ASP A 124 16.04 -32.47 2.74
CA ASP A 124 15.75 -32.28 1.32
C ASP A 124 16.63 -31.15 0.77
N ASN A 125 17.63 -31.53 -0.03
CA ASN A 125 18.45 -30.60 -0.80
C ASN A 125 17.73 -30.21 -2.10
N ARG A 126 17.62 -28.90 -2.33
CA ARG A 126 16.82 -28.25 -3.38
C ARG A 126 16.95 -28.92 -4.76
N SER A 127 15.89 -29.64 -5.16
CA SER A 127 15.52 -29.84 -6.56
C SER A 127 14.53 -28.74 -6.99
N GLY A 128 14.39 -28.48 -8.30
CA GLY A 128 13.52 -27.41 -8.83
C GLY A 128 12.03 -27.56 -8.51
N GLU A 129 11.58 -28.75 -8.10
CA GLU A 129 10.18 -29.03 -7.74
C GLU A 129 9.82 -28.49 -6.34
N GLN A 130 10.75 -28.54 -5.38
CA GLN A 130 10.48 -28.07 -4.01
C GLN A 130 10.40 -26.54 -3.90
N ASP A 131 11.22 -25.83 -4.68
CA ASP A 131 11.14 -24.37 -4.81
C ASP A 131 9.81 -23.93 -5.43
N ARG A 132 9.26 -24.72 -6.36
CA ARG A 132 7.94 -24.47 -6.96
C ARG A 132 6.81 -24.64 -5.94
N ASN A 133 6.83 -25.69 -5.13
CA ASN A 133 5.79 -25.91 -4.10
C ASN A 133 5.81 -24.85 -3.01
N LEU A 134 7.00 -24.44 -2.56
CA LEU A 134 7.13 -23.39 -1.57
C LEU A 134 6.65 -22.04 -2.15
N LYS A 135 7.03 -21.70 -3.38
CA LYS A 135 6.52 -20.50 -4.09
C LYS A 135 5.00 -20.52 -4.24
N MET A 136 4.44 -21.67 -4.62
CA MET A 136 3.00 -21.85 -4.73
C MET A 136 2.30 -21.69 -3.37
N PHE A 137 2.85 -22.25 -2.29
CA PHE A 137 2.34 -22.05 -0.94
C PHE A 137 2.37 -20.58 -0.51
N ILE A 138 3.48 -19.88 -0.79
CA ILE A 138 3.62 -18.44 -0.52
C ILE A 138 2.56 -17.64 -1.31
N GLU A 139 2.30 -18.01 -2.56
CA GLU A 139 1.31 -17.36 -3.41
C GLU A 139 -0.11 -17.57 -2.89
N LEU A 140 -0.46 -18.80 -2.46
CA LEU A 140 -1.75 -19.11 -1.84
C LEU A 140 -1.97 -18.33 -0.55
N CYS A 141 -0.91 -18.13 0.22
CA CYS A 141 -0.98 -17.46 1.51
C CYS A 141 -0.95 -15.93 1.41
N ARG A 142 -0.85 -15.34 0.18
CA ARG A 142 -0.69 -13.90 -0.14
C ARG A 142 -0.26 -13.07 1.07
N LYS A 143 1.02 -12.69 1.20
CA LYS A 143 1.76 -11.94 2.27
C LYS A 143 1.05 -11.33 3.52
N GLN A 144 -0.24 -11.06 3.49
CA GLN A 144 -1.14 -10.64 4.56
C GLN A 144 -1.25 -11.63 5.75
N SER A 145 -0.90 -12.92 5.61
CA SER A 145 -1.09 -13.94 6.67
C SER A 145 0.18 -14.46 7.36
N ALA A 146 1.35 -13.84 7.17
CA ALA A 146 2.65 -14.34 7.66
C ALA A 146 2.71 -14.67 9.17
N LYS A 147 1.86 -14.03 9.99
CA LYS A 147 1.88 -14.17 11.46
C LYS A 147 1.20 -15.44 11.98
N ASN A 148 0.28 -15.99 11.20
CA ASN A 148 -0.41 -17.23 11.54
C ASN A 148 0.18 -18.41 10.75
N ILE A 149 1.35 -18.24 10.12
CA ILE A 149 2.05 -19.28 9.37
C ILE A 149 3.29 -19.72 10.15
N LEU A 150 3.32 -21.01 10.50
CA LEU A 150 4.46 -21.64 11.16
C LEU A 150 5.18 -22.57 10.18
N PHE A 151 6.45 -22.27 9.87
CA PHE A 151 7.29 -23.18 9.10
C PHE A 151 7.92 -24.23 10.02
N VAL A 152 7.61 -25.50 9.75
CA VAL A 152 8.06 -26.64 10.55
C VAL A 152 9.05 -27.48 9.77
N THR A 153 10.27 -27.59 10.28
CA THR A 153 11.26 -28.53 9.74
C THR A 153 11.15 -29.87 10.44
N THR A 154 11.11 -30.96 9.66
CA THR A 154 10.91 -32.34 10.13
C THR A 154 12.14 -33.21 9.82
N MET A 155 12.17 -34.43 10.35
CA MET A 155 13.26 -35.42 10.17
C MET A 155 14.59 -35.08 10.86
N TRP A 156 14.54 -34.26 11.92
CA TRP A 156 15.72 -33.93 12.73
C TRP A 156 16.32 -35.15 13.45
N ASP A 157 15.53 -36.19 13.70
CA ASP A 157 15.95 -37.49 14.26
C ASP A 157 16.94 -38.26 13.37
N LYS A 158 17.09 -37.86 12.10
CA LYS A 158 18.02 -38.47 11.14
C LYS A 158 19.38 -37.79 11.06
N ILE A 159 19.56 -36.63 11.70
CA ILE A 159 20.83 -35.89 11.73
C ILE A 159 21.65 -36.41 12.90
N ILE A 160 22.87 -36.89 12.62
CA ILE A 160 23.69 -37.64 13.58
C ILE A 160 24.82 -36.76 14.14
N SER A 161 25.22 -35.71 13.42
CA SER A 161 26.33 -34.83 13.81
C SER A 161 25.89 -33.37 14.01
N THR A 162 26.49 -32.70 15.00
CA THR A 162 26.27 -31.26 15.27
C THR A 162 26.75 -30.37 14.13
N GLN A 163 27.75 -30.82 13.36
CA GLN A 163 28.24 -30.08 12.19
C GLN A 163 27.22 -30.08 11.04
N GLU A 164 26.55 -31.21 10.77
CA GLU A 164 25.47 -31.25 9.77
C GLU A 164 24.27 -30.39 10.17
N GLU A 165 23.98 -30.29 11.48
CA GLU A 165 22.93 -29.40 11.99
C GLU A 165 23.25 -27.92 11.74
N GLU A 166 24.50 -27.49 11.96
CA GLU A 166 24.94 -26.11 11.66
C GLU A 166 24.94 -25.81 10.16
N ASP A 167 25.44 -26.73 9.33
CA ASP A 167 25.48 -26.55 7.87
C ASP A 167 24.07 -26.45 7.27
N LEU A 168 23.12 -27.23 7.77
CA LEU A 168 21.71 -27.18 7.36
C LEU A 168 21.00 -25.91 7.87
N GLU A 169 21.43 -25.33 9.01
CA GLU A 169 20.96 -24.04 9.49
C GLU A 169 21.41 -22.87 8.62
N ASP A 170 22.67 -22.87 8.19
CA ASP A 170 23.21 -21.81 7.34
C ASP A 170 22.59 -21.84 5.95
N ILE A 171 22.37 -23.04 5.40
CA ILE A 171 21.59 -23.26 4.18
C ILE A 171 20.17 -22.72 4.39
N ARG A 172 19.50 -23.05 5.51
CA ARG A 172 18.16 -22.57 5.82
C ARG A 172 18.09 -21.04 5.89
N LYS A 173 18.98 -20.37 6.63
CA LYS A 173 19.02 -18.89 6.74
C LYS A 173 19.24 -18.22 5.39
N LYS A 174 20.14 -18.76 4.56
CA LYS A 174 20.45 -18.21 3.23
C LYS A 174 19.29 -18.28 2.26
N TYR A 175 18.47 -19.32 2.36
CA TYR A 175 17.50 -19.71 1.34
C TYR A 175 16.04 -19.46 1.71
N TRP A 176 15.75 -19.48 3.00
CA TRP A 176 14.47 -19.09 3.59
C TRP A 176 14.54 -17.67 4.15
N GLY A 177 15.66 -16.97 3.96
CA GLY A 177 15.94 -15.62 4.45
C GLY A 177 14.85 -14.59 4.13
N SER A 178 14.25 -14.69 2.95
CA SER A 178 13.12 -13.83 2.52
C SER A 178 11.76 -14.21 3.14
N LEU A 179 11.71 -15.34 3.85
CA LEU A 179 10.54 -15.90 4.55
C LEU A 179 10.72 -15.89 6.08
N LEU A 180 11.87 -15.41 6.58
CA LEU A 180 12.23 -15.41 8.00
C LEU A 180 11.44 -14.41 8.86
N ASP A 181 10.57 -13.59 8.25
CA ASP A 181 9.58 -12.81 9.01
C ASP A 181 8.46 -13.71 9.56
N CYS A 182 8.39 -14.99 9.15
CA CYS A 182 7.49 -16.01 9.68
C CYS A 182 8.17 -16.82 10.80
N SER A 183 7.38 -17.20 11.80
CA SER A 183 7.89 -18.04 12.90
C SER A 183 8.24 -19.44 12.43
N THR A 184 9.14 -20.11 13.16
CA THR A 184 9.59 -21.45 12.80
C THR A 184 9.70 -22.40 13.98
N ALA A 185 9.50 -23.70 13.74
CA ALA A 185 9.61 -24.75 14.75
C ALA A 185 10.33 -26.00 14.20
N ARG A 186 10.87 -26.81 15.12
CA ARG A 186 11.55 -28.07 14.81
C ARG A 186 10.72 -29.23 15.34
N PHE A 187 10.41 -30.19 14.48
CA PHE A 187 9.72 -31.41 14.86
C PHE A 187 10.71 -32.60 14.87
N TYR A 188 10.95 -33.14 16.06
CA TYR A 188 11.94 -34.19 16.33
C TYR A 188 11.32 -35.60 16.39
N ASN A 189 10.21 -35.82 15.67
CA ASN A 189 9.49 -37.11 15.65
C ASN A 189 9.23 -37.68 17.07
N ASN A 190 8.82 -36.81 17.99
CA ASN A 190 8.38 -37.22 19.33
C ASN A 190 7.25 -36.32 19.82
N SER A 191 6.41 -36.86 20.72
CA SER A 191 5.22 -36.17 21.22
C SER A 191 5.53 -34.82 21.88
N LYS A 192 6.68 -34.69 22.56
CA LYS A 192 7.08 -33.43 23.19
C LYS A 192 7.27 -32.33 22.13
N SER A 193 8.11 -32.60 21.12
CA SER A 193 8.34 -31.64 20.02
C SER A 193 7.08 -31.34 19.20
N ALA A 194 6.14 -32.29 19.11
CA ALA A 194 4.85 -32.06 18.47
C ALA A 194 4.01 -31.04 19.26
N TRP A 195 3.89 -31.22 20.59
CA TRP A 195 3.18 -30.29 21.46
C TRP A 195 3.87 -28.92 21.54
N ASP A 196 5.20 -28.87 21.61
CA ASP A 196 5.97 -27.61 21.57
C ASP A 196 5.67 -26.83 20.28
N THR A 197 5.49 -27.53 19.16
CA THR A 197 5.11 -26.93 17.86
C THR A 197 3.67 -26.39 17.88
N ILE A 198 2.74 -27.13 18.47
CA ILE A 198 1.34 -26.67 18.66
C ILE A 198 1.29 -25.44 19.57
N ASP A 199 2.01 -25.45 20.68
CA ASP A 199 2.09 -24.31 21.58
C ASP A 199 2.68 -23.08 20.89
N THR A 200 3.67 -23.28 20.02
CA THR A 200 4.29 -22.21 19.23
C THR A 200 3.29 -21.53 18.29
N ILE A 201 2.45 -22.29 17.57
CA ILE A 201 1.44 -21.69 16.67
C ILE A 201 0.24 -21.12 17.44
N LEU A 202 -0.16 -21.74 18.55
CA LEU A 202 -1.22 -21.22 19.41
C LEU A 202 -0.80 -19.95 20.15
N ALA A 203 0.49 -19.79 20.47
CA ALA A 203 1.03 -18.56 21.05
C ALA A 203 1.13 -17.43 20.01
N GLN A 204 1.33 -17.75 18.73
CA GLN A 204 1.27 -16.77 17.64
C GLN A 204 -0.16 -16.26 17.38
N GLY A 205 -1.16 -17.14 17.57
CA GLY A 205 -2.56 -16.78 17.45
C GLY A 205 -3.21 -16.21 18.73
N ASP A 206 -2.48 -16.09 19.85
CA ASP A 206 -3.00 -15.46 21.09
C ASP A 206 -3.11 -13.93 20.95
N ASP A 207 -2.51 -13.34 19.90
CA ASP A 207 -2.58 -11.89 19.57
C ASP A 207 -3.54 -11.55 18.40
N THR A 208 -4.33 -12.51 17.87
CA THR A 208 -5.41 -12.17 16.93
C THR A 208 -6.75 -12.85 17.25
N ALA A 209 -7.81 -12.03 17.21
CA ALA A 209 -9.24 -12.35 17.30
C ALA A 209 -9.92 -12.34 18.69
N LYS A 210 -9.57 -11.37 19.52
CA LYS A 210 -10.59 -10.34 19.79
C LYS A 210 -10.12 -9.03 19.16
N PRO A 211 -10.98 -8.31 18.42
CA PRO A 211 -10.73 -6.90 18.14
C PRO A 211 -10.33 -6.23 19.45
N MET A 212 -9.26 -5.43 19.44
CA MET A 212 -8.95 -4.59 20.58
C MET A 212 -10.23 -3.85 20.94
N GLU A 213 -10.72 -4.02 22.17
CA GLU A 213 -11.87 -3.25 22.61
C GLU A 213 -11.52 -1.79 22.42
N HIS A 214 -12.45 -1.02 21.87
CA HIS A 214 -12.21 0.39 21.57
C HIS A 214 -13.51 1.18 21.70
N GLU A 215 -13.34 2.47 21.90
CA GLU A 215 -14.42 3.44 22.04
C GLU A 215 -14.17 4.56 21.05
N ASP A 216 -15.13 4.81 20.15
CA ASP A 216 -15.09 5.99 19.29
C ASP A 216 -15.42 7.23 20.16
N LEU A 217 -14.53 8.22 20.17
CA LEU A 217 -14.66 9.46 20.91
C LEU A 217 -15.15 10.57 19.97
N GLU A 218 -16.41 10.95 20.17
CA GLU A 218 -17.06 12.02 19.39
C GLU A 218 -16.63 13.44 19.80
N ASP A 219 -16.06 13.62 21.00
CA ASP A 219 -15.64 14.93 21.52
C ASP A 219 -14.28 14.83 22.26
N PRO A 220 -13.27 15.65 21.92
CA PRO A 220 -12.02 15.74 22.68
C PRO A 220 -12.19 16.12 24.16
N SER A 221 -13.34 16.63 24.60
CA SER A 221 -13.63 16.86 26.02
C SER A 221 -13.68 15.57 26.87
N LYS A 222 -13.83 14.40 26.24
CA LYS A 222 -13.83 13.07 26.89
C LYS A 222 -12.41 12.51 27.14
N LEU A 223 -11.37 13.28 26.81
CA LEU A 223 -9.98 12.90 27.01
C LEU A 223 -9.52 13.18 28.44
N ASP A 224 -8.76 12.23 28.99
CA ASP A 224 -8.16 12.34 30.30
C ASP A 224 -6.73 12.89 30.18
N ARG A 225 -6.25 13.55 31.24
CA ARG A 225 -4.90 14.17 31.25
C ARG A 225 -3.78 13.17 31.00
N ASP A 226 -3.99 11.91 31.39
CA ASP A 226 -3.00 10.84 31.26
C ASP A 226 -3.11 10.08 29.93
N ASP A 227 -4.02 10.49 29.03
CA ASP A 227 -4.15 9.90 27.71
C ASP A 227 -2.91 10.15 26.84
N LEU A 228 -2.55 9.12 26.08
CA LEU A 228 -1.44 9.05 25.14
C LEU A 228 -2.00 9.25 23.73
N VAL A 229 -2.06 10.51 23.31
CA VAL A 229 -2.69 10.89 22.05
C VAL A 229 -1.71 10.79 20.89
N ILE A 230 -2.10 10.11 19.82
CA ILE A 230 -1.35 10.04 18.56
C ILE A 230 -2.23 10.54 17.41
N VAL A 231 -1.77 11.56 16.70
CA VAL A 231 -2.50 12.18 15.59
C VAL A 231 -1.99 11.65 14.26
N LEU A 232 -2.91 11.18 13.41
CA LEU A 232 -2.60 10.72 12.06
C LEU A 232 -2.83 11.88 11.09
N MET A 233 -1.80 12.29 10.36
CA MET A 233 -1.82 13.37 9.38
C MET A 233 -1.32 12.88 8.03
N GLY A 234 -1.64 13.65 6.98
CA GLY A 234 -1.14 13.41 5.63
C GLY A 234 -2.24 13.56 4.58
N PRO A 235 -1.85 13.56 3.30
CA PRO A 235 -2.78 13.72 2.17
C PRO A 235 -3.95 12.73 2.20
N THR A 236 -5.03 13.08 1.50
CA THR A 236 -6.15 12.15 1.26
C THR A 236 -5.67 10.90 0.52
N GLY A 237 -6.10 9.72 0.98
CA GLY A 237 -5.76 8.44 0.35
C GLY A 237 -4.46 7.77 0.79
N THR A 238 -3.73 8.34 1.75
CA THR A 238 -2.47 7.75 2.26
C THR A 238 -2.64 6.60 3.25
N GLY A 239 -3.88 6.29 3.64
CA GLY A 239 -4.20 5.13 4.50
C GLY A 239 -4.35 5.43 5.99
N LYS A 240 -4.67 6.67 6.39
CA LYS A 240 -4.85 7.09 7.80
C LYS A 240 -5.88 6.21 8.53
N SER A 241 -7.11 6.17 8.03
CA SER A 241 -8.19 5.36 8.59
C SER A 241 -7.88 3.86 8.52
N ASN A 242 -7.16 3.41 7.49
CA ASN A 242 -6.76 2.01 7.35
C ASN A 242 -5.76 1.56 8.43
N ILE A 243 -4.87 2.44 8.89
CA ILE A 243 -4.00 2.14 10.03
C ILE A 243 -4.83 1.94 11.31
N ILE A 244 -5.85 2.77 11.53
CA ILE A 244 -6.73 2.63 12.71
C ILE A 244 -7.57 1.35 12.62
N ASP A 245 -8.08 1.01 11.43
CA ASP A 245 -8.79 -0.25 11.19
C ASP A 245 -7.89 -1.46 11.46
N ASN A 246 -6.64 -1.41 11.01
CA ASN A 246 -5.65 -2.45 11.31
C ASN A 246 -5.37 -2.58 12.82
N LEU A 247 -5.25 -1.45 13.54
CA LEU A 247 -5.01 -1.42 15.00
C LEU A 247 -6.21 -1.94 15.81
N THR A 248 -7.42 -1.65 15.36
CA THR A 248 -8.68 -2.01 16.04
C THR A 248 -9.25 -3.35 15.59
N GLY A 249 -8.69 -3.97 14.55
CA GLY A 249 -9.22 -5.20 13.94
C GLY A 249 -10.53 -4.99 13.18
N GLN A 250 -10.83 -3.76 12.74
CA GLN A 250 -12.03 -3.39 11.99
C GLN A 250 -11.71 -3.15 10.50
N LEU A 251 -11.06 -4.11 9.85
CA LEU A 251 -10.63 -4.00 8.46
C LEU A 251 -11.79 -3.55 7.54
N GLY A 252 -11.57 -2.45 6.81
CA GLY A 252 -12.52 -1.93 5.82
C GLY A 252 -13.72 -1.16 6.39
N LYS A 253 -13.84 -0.98 7.71
CA LYS A 253 -14.98 -0.29 8.31
C LYS A 253 -14.94 1.22 8.08
N ARG A 254 -13.74 1.83 8.16
CA ARG A 254 -13.55 3.28 7.96
C ARG A 254 -13.07 3.62 6.55
N VAL A 255 -12.65 2.61 5.77
CA VAL A 255 -12.18 2.76 4.39
C VAL A 255 -13.33 2.55 3.41
N GLY A 256 -13.87 3.62 2.83
CA GLY A 256 -14.74 3.52 1.65
C GLY A 256 -13.92 3.24 0.39
N HIS A 257 -14.42 2.34 -0.47
CA HIS A 257 -13.83 1.98 -1.78
C HIS A 257 -14.03 3.04 -2.87
N SER A 258 -14.72 4.16 -2.57
CA SER A 258 -14.92 5.27 -3.50
C SER A 258 -13.69 6.18 -3.59
N LEU A 259 -13.50 6.83 -4.74
CA LEU A 259 -12.44 7.83 -4.96
C LEU A 259 -12.60 9.08 -4.09
N LYS A 260 -13.79 9.30 -3.49
CA LYS A 260 -14.08 10.41 -2.56
C LYS A 260 -13.48 10.19 -1.17
N SER A 261 -13.07 11.26 -0.50
CA SER A 261 -12.59 11.25 0.89
C SER A 261 -13.67 10.77 1.86
N CYS A 262 -13.34 9.83 2.75
CA CYS A 262 -14.30 9.25 3.70
C CYS A 262 -14.35 10.02 5.03
N THR A 263 -13.25 10.66 5.43
CA THR A 263 -13.11 11.32 6.73
C THR A 263 -13.39 12.82 6.60
N THR A 264 -14.61 13.24 6.93
CA THR A 264 -15.05 14.64 6.82
C THR A 264 -14.87 15.45 8.09
N VAL A 265 -14.72 14.79 9.24
CA VAL A 265 -14.52 15.36 10.58
C VAL A 265 -13.38 14.63 11.30
N VAL A 266 -12.77 15.27 12.30
CA VAL A 266 -11.76 14.60 13.15
C VAL A 266 -12.47 13.56 14.01
N GLY A 267 -12.06 12.30 13.88
CA GLY A 267 -12.52 11.19 14.71
C GLY A 267 -11.42 10.75 15.65
N ALA A 268 -11.73 10.45 16.90
CA ALA A 268 -10.78 9.85 17.82
C ALA A 268 -11.25 8.46 18.25
N VAL A 269 -10.30 7.54 18.45
CA VAL A 269 -10.57 6.17 18.87
C VAL A 269 -9.69 5.86 20.06
N ARG A 270 -10.32 5.54 21.19
CA ARG A 270 -9.63 5.08 22.40
C ARG A 270 -9.49 3.57 22.36
N ILE A 271 -8.27 3.08 22.47
CA ILE A 271 -7.99 1.65 22.67
C ILE A 271 -8.22 1.31 24.14
N LYS A 272 -8.98 0.24 24.39
CA LYS A 272 -9.29 -0.28 25.72
C LYS A 272 -8.43 -1.49 26.04
N ASN A 273 -8.19 -1.70 27.34
CA ASN A 273 -7.55 -2.89 27.88
C ASN A 273 -6.16 -3.19 27.30
N HIS A 274 -5.41 -2.16 26.86
CA HIS A 274 -4.05 -2.36 26.37
C HIS A 274 -3.14 -2.86 27.51
N ARG A 275 -2.44 -3.98 27.31
CA ARG A 275 -1.65 -4.69 28.35
C ARG A 275 -0.75 -3.79 29.20
N LYS A 276 -0.10 -2.79 28.59
CA LYS A 276 0.83 -1.87 29.27
C LYS A 276 0.22 -0.51 29.63
N TYR A 277 -0.75 -0.04 28.86
CA TYR A 277 -1.18 1.36 28.88
C TYR A 277 -2.65 1.52 29.34
N GLY A 278 -3.38 0.41 29.52
CA GLY A 278 -4.80 0.41 29.84
C GLY A 278 -5.60 1.10 28.75
N ASP A 279 -6.50 1.98 29.16
CA ASP A 279 -7.43 2.69 28.27
C ASP A 279 -6.88 4.03 27.76
N ARG A 280 -5.57 4.26 27.88
CA ARG A 280 -4.96 5.58 27.68
C ARG A 280 -4.57 5.88 26.23
N ILE A 281 -4.50 4.88 25.35
CA ILE A 281 -4.07 5.14 23.96
C ILE A 281 -5.23 5.72 23.18
N VAL A 282 -5.03 6.89 22.59
CA VAL A 282 -6.04 7.54 21.74
C VAL A 282 -5.43 7.83 20.37
N LEU A 283 -6.05 7.29 19.33
CA LEU A 283 -5.68 7.49 17.93
C LEU A 283 -6.62 8.49 17.30
N VAL A 284 -6.09 9.49 16.61
CA VAL A 284 -6.89 10.60 16.06
C VAL A 284 -6.78 10.58 14.55
N ASP A 285 -7.88 10.22 13.89
CA ASP A 285 -8.02 10.31 12.44
C ASP A 285 -8.36 11.75 12.05
N THR A 286 -7.55 12.34 11.19
CA THR A 286 -7.79 13.70 10.69
C THR A 286 -8.24 13.66 9.23
N PRO A 287 -9.09 14.60 8.79
CA PRO A 287 -9.32 14.82 7.37
C PRO A 287 -7.99 14.97 6.63
N GLY A 288 -7.87 14.35 5.45
CA GLY A 288 -6.65 14.47 4.66
C GLY A 288 -6.53 15.84 4.02
N PHE A 289 -5.32 16.40 4.00
CA PHE A 289 -4.99 17.53 3.12
C PHE A 289 -5.15 17.13 1.65
N ASP A 290 -5.27 18.10 0.75
CA ASP A 290 -5.57 17.86 -0.67
C ASP A 290 -6.94 17.14 -0.88
N ASP A 291 -7.96 17.58 -0.14
CA ASP A 291 -9.34 17.08 -0.21
C ASP A 291 -10.11 17.71 -1.39
N THR A 292 -11.08 17.00 -1.95
CA THR A 292 -11.87 17.47 -3.10
C THR A 292 -13.01 18.42 -2.70
N GLU A 293 -13.46 18.38 -1.44
CA GLU A 293 -14.60 19.14 -0.94
C GLU A 293 -14.19 20.26 0.04
N LYS A 294 -13.10 20.07 0.80
CA LYS A 294 -12.57 21.05 1.75
C LYS A 294 -11.25 21.64 1.30
N SER A 295 -11.08 22.95 1.50
CA SER A 295 -9.78 23.61 1.30
C SER A 295 -8.78 23.20 2.39
N ASP A 296 -7.49 23.25 2.07
CA ASP A 296 -6.42 22.98 3.04
C ASP A 296 -6.48 23.93 4.25
N LEU A 297 -6.99 25.16 4.09
CA LEU A 297 -7.22 26.10 5.19
C LEU A 297 -8.34 25.64 6.12
N GLU A 298 -9.42 25.11 5.58
CA GLU A 298 -10.51 24.53 6.37
C GLU A 298 -10.07 23.27 7.11
N ILE A 299 -9.30 22.40 6.45
CA ILE A 299 -8.71 21.21 7.07
C ILE A 299 -7.74 21.61 8.18
N LEU A 300 -6.88 22.60 7.92
CA LEU A 300 -5.99 23.17 8.92
C LEU A 300 -6.79 23.70 10.10
N ARG A 301 -7.89 24.41 9.88
CA ARG A 301 -8.76 24.92 10.95
C ARG A 301 -9.36 23.80 11.79
N ILE A 302 -9.90 22.76 11.15
CA ILE A 302 -10.47 21.59 11.83
C ILE A 302 -9.41 20.92 12.73
N ILE A 303 -8.19 20.72 12.20
CA ILE A 303 -7.08 20.13 12.95
C ILE A 303 -6.63 21.06 14.08
N SER A 304 -6.54 22.37 13.82
CA SER A 304 -6.10 23.39 14.78
C SER A 304 -7.06 23.48 15.96
N ASP A 305 -8.36 23.54 15.71
CA ASP A 305 -9.40 23.61 16.75
C ASP A 305 -9.32 22.38 17.66
N TRP A 306 -9.02 21.21 17.09
CA TRP A 306 -8.86 19.97 17.86
C TRP A 306 -7.57 19.97 18.71
N LEU A 307 -6.44 20.39 18.13
CA LEU A 307 -5.15 20.50 18.84
C LEU A 307 -5.19 21.57 19.95
N VAL A 308 -5.90 22.68 19.75
CA VAL A 308 -6.07 23.73 20.78
C VAL A 308 -6.84 23.17 21.98
N LYS A 309 -7.95 22.46 21.76
CA LYS A 309 -8.72 21.83 22.84
C LYS A 309 -7.90 20.85 23.66
N LEU A 310 -7.05 20.04 23.02
CA LEU A 310 -6.10 19.17 23.73
C LEU A 310 -5.17 19.95 24.66
N TYR A 311 -4.60 21.04 24.15
CA TYR A 311 -3.64 21.85 24.89
C TYR A 311 -4.30 22.50 26.10
N GLU A 312 -5.49 23.07 25.93
CA GLU A 312 -6.28 23.66 27.00
C GLU A 312 -6.70 22.64 28.06
N ALA A 313 -7.04 21.42 27.64
CA ALA A 313 -7.34 20.30 28.52
C ALA A 313 -6.09 19.73 29.24
N ARG A 314 -4.89 20.18 28.86
CA ARG A 314 -3.59 19.67 29.31
C ARG A 314 -3.42 18.17 29.04
N VAL A 315 -3.91 17.72 27.89
CA VAL A 315 -3.74 16.35 27.40
C VAL A 315 -2.47 16.27 26.54
N PHE A 316 -1.68 15.23 26.74
CA PHE A 316 -0.37 15.10 26.12
C PHE A 316 -0.44 14.58 24.68
N LEU A 317 0.09 15.35 23.73
CA LEU A 317 0.39 14.85 22.39
C LEU A 317 1.65 13.96 22.47
N CYS A 318 1.46 12.66 22.30
CA CYS A 318 2.51 11.65 22.33
C CYS A 318 3.26 11.57 21.00
N GLY A 319 2.56 11.65 19.87
CA GLY A 319 3.17 11.60 18.55
C GLY A 319 2.29 12.08 17.40
N ILE A 320 2.93 12.37 16.27
CA ILE A 320 2.27 12.65 14.99
C ILE A 320 2.75 11.59 13.98
N MET A 321 1.82 10.81 13.43
CA MET A 321 2.09 9.93 12.30
C MET A 321 1.77 10.66 11.00
N TYR A 322 2.78 11.04 10.21
CA TYR A 322 2.56 11.60 8.89
C TYR A 322 2.65 10.51 7.82
N LEU A 323 1.52 10.17 7.20
CA LEU A 323 1.43 9.08 6.24
C LEU A 323 1.70 9.56 4.81
N HIS A 324 2.45 8.76 4.05
CA HIS A 324 2.78 8.99 2.65
C HIS A 324 2.77 7.67 1.86
N ARG A 325 2.17 7.64 0.67
CA ARG A 325 2.18 6.43 -0.17
C ARG A 325 3.53 6.30 -0.85
N ILE A 326 4.18 5.15 -0.74
CA ILE A 326 5.45 4.91 -1.42
C ILE A 326 5.29 4.77 -2.94
N THR A 327 4.06 4.52 -3.41
CA THR A 327 3.70 4.45 -4.82
C THR A 327 3.70 5.81 -5.52
N ASP A 328 3.65 6.91 -4.77
CA ASP A 328 3.72 8.27 -5.32
C ASP A 328 5.08 8.51 -5.97
N VAL A 329 5.09 8.65 -7.31
CA VAL A 329 6.31 8.83 -8.10
C VAL A 329 6.95 10.21 -7.86
N ARG A 330 6.14 11.19 -7.45
CA ARG A 330 6.55 12.56 -7.14
C ARG A 330 5.71 13.10 -5.99
N LEU A 331 6.30 13.94 -5.15
CA LEU A 331 5.53 14.83 -4.28
C LEU A 331 4.99 15.97 -5.13
N SER A 332 3.67 16.09 -5.28
CA SER A 332 3.08 17.24 -5.95
C SER A 332 3.41 18.55 -5.19
N GLY A 333 3.10 19.70 -5.80
CA GLY A 333 3.12 20.99 -5.09
C GLY A 333 2.26 21.00 -3.82
N SER A 334 1.09 20.35 -3.83
CA SER A 334 0.22 20.20 -2.64
C SER A 334 0.88 19.35 -1.55
N HIS A 335 1.58 18.26 -1.91
CA HIS A 335 2.30 17.44 -0.93
C HIS A 335 3.45 18.19 -0.25
N ARG A 336 4.18 19.05 -0.97
CA ARG A 336 5.24 19.90 -0.38
C ARG A 336 4.67 20.98 0.53
N LEU A 337 3.55 21.59 0.13
CA LEU A 337 2.83 22.55 0.98
C LEU A 337 2.43 21.90 2.31
N ASN A 338 1.95 20.66 2.27
CA ASN A 338 1.57 19.90 3.47
C ASN A 338 2.76 19.58 4.39
N LEU A 339 3.93 19.30 3.82
CA LEU A 339 5.17 19.08 4.59
C LEU A 339 5.68 20.38 5.24
N ASP A 340 5.64 21.51 4.52
CA ASP A 340 5.96 22.83 5.08
C ASP A 340 5.00 23.18 6.21
N LEU A 341 3.71 22.90 6.03
CA LEU A 341 2.68 23.05 7.06
C LEU A 341 2.98 22.22 8.31
N LEU A 342 3.32 20.94 8.13
CA LEU A 342 3.72 20.06 9.23
C LEU A 342 4.94 20.61 9.97
N GLY A 343 5.92 21.13 9.22
CA GLY A 343 7.12 21.76 9.77
C GLY A 343 6.78 22.95 10.67
N GLU A 344 5.96 23.88 10.17
CA GLU A 344 5.52 25.05 10.93
C GLU A 344 4.60 24.69 12.11
N LEU A 345 3.83 23.60 12.00
CA LEU A 345 2.94 23.13 13.07
C LEU A 345 3.74 22.52 14.23
N CYS A 346 4.77 21.72 13.91
CA CYS A 346 5.61 21.07 14.91
C CYS A 346 6.60 22.05 15.56
N GLY A 347 7.22 22.94 14.78
CA GLY A 347 8.43 23.65 15.18
C GLY A 347 9.63 22.72 15.40
N SER A 348 10.76 23.26 15.84
CA SER A 348 12.01 22.49 16.05
C SER A 348 11.88 21.44 17.15
N ASP A 349 11.22 21.79 18.26
CA ASP A 349 11.25 21.00 19.49
C ASP A 349 10.31 19.78 19.44
N THR A 350 9.30 19.84 18.56
CA THR A 350 8.30 18.77 18.40
C THR A 350 8.60 17.86 17.22
N ALA A 351 9.60 18.16 16.38
CA ALA A 351 10.00 17.32 15.26
C ALA A 351 10.32 15.87 15.67
N LYS A 352 10.93 15.69 16.86
CA LYS A 352 11.20 14.36 17.47
C LYS A 352 9.95 13.53 17.78
N LYS A 353 8.76 14.12 17.78
CA LYS A 353 7.47 13.42 17.96
C LYS A 353 6.83 13.01 16.63
N VAL A 354 7.40 13.44 15.51
CA VAL A 354 6.93 13.08 14.18
C VAL A 354 7.50 11.72 13.77
N VAL A 355 6.63 10.87 13.22
CA VAL A 355 6.99 9.64 12.54
C VAL A 355 6.43 9.71 11.13
N PHE A 356 7.31 9.75 10.14
CA PHE A 356 6.93 9.55 8.75
C PHE A 356 6.62 8.08 8.51
N VAL A 357 5.41 7.78 8.06
CA VAL A 357 4.96 6.40 7.81
C VAL A 357 4.74 6.22 6.31
N THR A 358 5.55 5.37 5.69
CA THR A 358 5.36 4.99 4.27
C THR A 358 4.34 3.85 4.17
N THR A 359 3.33 4.00 3.32
CA THR A 359 2.24 3.03 3.10
C THR A 359 2.22 2.53 1.64
N MET A 360 1.36 1.57 1.31
CA MET A 360 1.20 0.98 -0.04
C MET A 360 2.45 0.26 -0.55
N TRP A 361 3.22 -0.37 0.35
CA TRP A 361 4.39 -1.17 -0.02
C TRP A 361 4.01 -2.44 -0.80
N ASP A 362 2.78 -2.92 -0.59
CA ASP A 362 2.13 -4.05 -1.25
C ASP A 362 1.73 -3.76 -2.71
N GLU A 363 1.64 -2.49 -3.11
CA GLU A 363 1.29 -2.07 -4.47
C GLU A 363 2.51 -1.88 -5.40
N LEU A 364 3.73 -2.06 -4.89
CA LEU A 364 4.95 -1.88 -5.68
C LEU A 364 5.30 -3.15 -6.48
N GLU A 365 5.60 -2.97 -7.76
CA GLU A 365 6.17 -4.05 -8.62
C GLU A 365 7.52 -4.56 -8.09
N SER A 366 8.28 -3.69 -7.41
CA SER A 366 9.59 -4.00 -6.88
C SER A 366 9.82 -3.28 -5.56
N THR A 367 10.17 -4.05 -4.52
CA THR A 367 10.58 -3.52 -3.21
C THR A 367 11.76 -2.56 -3.34
N GLN A 368 12.69 -2.83 -4.27
CA GLN A 368 13.87 -2.00 -4.48
C GLN A 368 13.50 -0.57 -4.92
N LEU A 369 12.48 -0.44 -5.78
CA LEU A 369 11.95 0.85 -6.20
C LEU A 369 11.40 1.65 -4.99
N GLY A 370 10.71 0.97 -4.07
CA GLY A 370 10.23 1.59 -2.84
C GLY A 370 11.36 2.05 -1.93
N VAL A 371 12.42 1.24 -1.79
CA VAL A 371 13.61 1.59 -0.99
C VAL A 371 14.31 2.83 -1.55
N GLU A 372 14.44 2.94 -2.88
CA GLU A 372 15.03 4.11 -3.53
C GLU A 372 14.20 5.38 -3.34
N ARG A 373 12.87 5.27 -3.42
CA ARG A 373 11.95 6.38 -3.15
C ARG A 373 11.99 6.83 -1.71
N GLU A 374 11.96 5.89 -0.75
CA GLU A 374 12.07 6.22 0.67
C GLU A 374 13.41 6.90 0.98
N LYS A 375 14.50 6.43 0.36
CA LYS A 375 15.81 7.08 0.47
C LYS A 375 15.76 8.52 -0.04
N TYR A 376 15.17 8.75 -1.22
CA TYR A 376 15.02 10.09 -1.78
C TYR A 376 14.21 11.01 -0.85
N LEU A 377 13.06 10.52 -0.34
CA LEU A 377 12.23 11.26 0.62
C LEU A 377 13.03 11.65 1.86
N LYS A 378 13.78 10.71 2.43
CA LYS A 378 14.62 10.95 3.62
C LYS A 378 15.72 11.98 3.37
N GLU A 379 16.41 11.89 2.24
CA GLU A 379 17.57 12.73 1.92
C GLU A 379 17.20 14.11 1.37
N ASN A 380 15.94 14.32 0.95
CA ASN A 380 15.48 15.54 0.32
C ASN A 380 14.26 16.11 1.05
N ASP A 381 13.07 15.60 0.76
CA ASP A 381 11.83 16.27 1.14
C ASP A 381 11.53 16.21 2.65
N TRP A 382 11.97 15.15 3.34
CA TRP A 382 11.82 15.00 4.80
C TRP A 382 13.07 15.42 5.56
N LEU A 383 14.14 15.83 4.87
CA LEU A 383 15.38 16.25 5.50
C LEU A 383 15.19 17.34 6.57
N PRO A 384 14.33 18.37 6.37
CA PRO A 384 14.13 19.41 7.39
C PRO A 384 13.67 18.85 8.73
N LEU A 385 12.72 17.90 8.74
CA LEU A 385 12.16 17.32 9.96
C LEU A 385 12.98 16.15 10.49
N THR A 386 13.52 15.30 9.60
CA THR A 386 14.37 14.16 10.01
C THR A 386 15.71 14.62 10.56
N GLY A 387 16.27 15.73 10.04
CA GLY A 387 17.43 16.40 10.62
C GLY A 387 17.19 16.96 12.03
N MET A 388 15.94 17.21 12.39
CA MET A 388 15.51 17.63 13.75
C MET A 388 15.00 16.46 14.60
N GLY A 389 15.21 15.21 14.19
CA GLY A 389 14.92 14.02 14.98
C GLY A 389 13.61 13.31 14.66
N ALA A 390 12.87 13.71 13.62
CA ALA A 390 11.74 12.92 13.14
C ALA A 390 12.22 11.54 12.66
N SER A 391 11.46 10.49 12.98
CA SER A 391 11.79 9.11 12.58
C SER A 391 10.98 8.67 11.36
N ILE A 392 11.35 7.54 10.77
CA ILE A 392 10.66 6.93 9.63
C ILE A 392 10.27 5.50 9.98
N ALA A 393 9.09 5.06 9.55
CA ALA A 393 8.62 3.69 9.66
C ALA A 393 7.86 3.26 8.39
N ARG A 394 7.80 1.94 8.15
CA ARG A 394 7.08 1.35 7.01
C ARG A 394 5.84 0.64 7.51
N SER A 395 4.68 0.94 6.94
CA SER A 395 3.46 0.18 7.18
C SER A 395 3.34 -0.93 6.14
N ALA A 396 3.35 -2.17 6.61
CA ALA A 396 3.17 -3.36 5.78
C ALA A 396 1.69 -3.71 5.55
N ASN A 397 0.77 -2.80 5.85
CA ASN A 397 -0.68 -3.01 5.76
C ASN A 397 -1.17 -4.20 6.60
N THR A 398 -0.59 -4.39 7.80
CA THR A 398 -0.99 -5.44 8.76
C THR A 398 -1.18 -4.86 10.14
N THR A 399 -2.05 -5.49 10.97
CA THR A 399 -2.28 -5.14 12.37
C THR A 399 -0.98 -4.97 13.14
N THR A 400 -0.05 -5.92 13.04
CA THR A 400 1.19 -5.82 13.80
C THR A 400 2.13 -4.75 13.30
N SER A 401 2.27 -4.54 11.98
CA SER A 401 3.08 -3.42 11.50
C SER A 401 2.53 -2.08 11.98
N ALA A 402 1.20 -1.96 12.13
CA ALA A 402 0.59 -0.79 12.72
C ALA A 402 0.91 -0.66 14.22
N TRP A 403 0.85 -1.77 14.97
CA TRP A 403 1.23 -1.80 16.39
C TRP A 403 2.70 -1.48 16.62
N GLU A 404 3.62 -2.01 15.81
CA GLU A 404 5.05 -1.69 15.88
C GLU A 404 5.30 -0.18 15.74
N ILE A 405 4.57 0.50 14.83
CA ILE A 405 4.66 1.95 14.67
C ILE A 405 4.17 2.67 15.94
N VAL A 406 3.02 2.26 16.48
CA VAL A 406 2.44 2.83 17.71
C VAL A 406 3.39 2.61 18.89
N GLU A 407 3.88 1.40 19.10
CA GLU A 407 4.78 1.06 20.19
C GLU A 407 6.10 1.83 20.11
N ASN A 408 6.64 2.05 18.91
CA ASN A 408 7.81 2.90 18.69
C ASN A 408 7.58 4.37 19.07
N ILE A 409 6.34 4.87 18.95
CA ILE A 409 5.96 6.21 19.42
C ILE A 409 5.84 6.19 20.95
N LEU A 410 5.13 5.21 21.51
CA LEU A 410 4.87 5.09 22.94
C LEU A 410 6.13 4.74 23.77
N ALA A 411 7.18 4.21 23.15
CA ALA A 411 8.46 3.93 23.81
C ALA A 411 9.26 5.20 24.13
N ARG A 412 8.91 6.36 23.55
CA ARG A 412 9.60 7.63 23.79
C ARG A 412 9.21 8.22 25.14
N PRO A 413 10.10 9.02 25.78
CA PRO A 413 9.75 9.74 26.99
C PRO A 413 8.53 10.64 26.77
N VAL A 414 7.56 10.58 27.68
CA VAL A 414 6.39 11.47 27.66
C VAL A 414 6.83 12.84 28.18
N GLU A 415 7.22 13.72 27.26
CA GLU A 415 7.57 15.11 27.56
C GLU A 415 6.47 16.07 27.09
N PHE A 416 6.11 17.03 27.95
CA PHE A 416 5.22 18.12 27.57
C PHE A 416 5.98 19.12 26.72
N VAL A 417 5.78 19.02 25.41
CA VAL A 417 6.29 19.96 24.41
C VAL A 417 5.09 20.41 23.61
N PRO A 418 4.65 21.68 23.73
CA PRO A 418 3.55 22.20 22.94
C PRO A 418 3.94 22.34 21.47
N LEU A 419 2.98 22.10 20.58
CA LEU A 419 3.14 22.43 19.17
C LEU A 419 3.27 23.94 18.99
N GLN A 420 4.05 24.37 17.99
CA GLN A 420 4.21 25.79 17.68
C GLN A 420 2.86 26.48 17.41
N LEU A 421 1.93 25.76 16.78
CA LEU A 421 0.55 26.21 16.56
C LEU A 421 -0.21 26.47 17.87
N GLN A 422 -0.07 25.60 18.87
CA GLN A 422 -0.73 25.74 20.17
C GLN A 422 -0.19 26.95 20.93
N VAL A 423 1.14 27.17 20.89
CA VAL A 423 1.77 28.37 21.46
C VAL A 423 1.26 29.64 20.77
N ASP A 424 1.20 29.65 19.43
CA ASP A 424 0.71 30.80 18.68
C ASP A 424 -0.75 31.15 19.03
N MET A 425 -1.65 30.16 19.03
CA MET A 425 -3.08 30.40 19.19
C MET A 425 -3.52 30.58 20.65
N VAL A 426 -2.94 29.81 21.58
CA VAL A 426 -3.39 29.78 22.98
C VAL A 426 -2.58 30.71 23.86
N ASP A 427 -1.24 30.64 23.79
CA ASP A 427 -0.38 31.43 24.68
C ASP A 427 -0.19 32.86 24.15
N LEU A 428 0.02 33.00 22.84
CA LEU A 428 0.21 34.30 22.17
C LEU A 428 -1.10 34.92 21.66
N LYS A 429 -2.24 34.24 21.81
CA LYS A 429 -3.59 34.69 21.41
C LYS A 429 -3.68 35.15 19.96
N ARG A 430 -2.90 34.55 19.05
CA ARG A 430 -2.93 34.87 17.62
C ARG A 430 -4.12 34.16 16.95
N PRO A 431 -4.88 34.86 16.09
CA PRO A 431 -5.84 34.20 15.20
C PRO A 431 -5.15 33.17 14.31
N LEU A 432 -5.84 32.08 13.95
CA LEU A 432 -5.29 31.00 13.11
C LEU A 432 -4.60 31.55 11.84
N VAL A 433 -5.22 32.52 11.17
CA VAL A 433 -4.72 33.13 9.92
C VAL A 433 -3.38 33.86 10.07
N GLU A 434 -2.99 34.24 11.29
CA GLU A 434 -1.72 34.92 11.58
C GLU A 434 -0.61 33.95 12.03
N THR A 435 -0.97 32.69 12.31
CA THR A 435 -0.02 31.63 12.68
C THR A 435 0.99 31.38 11.56
N LYS A 436 2.18 30.86 11.90
CA LYS A 436 3.17 30.51 10.86
C LYS A 436 2.64 29.44 9.90
N CYS A 437 1.88 28.48 10.42
CA CYS A 437 1.22 27.42 9.64
C CYS A 437 0.29 27.98 8.56
N ALA A 438 -0.64 28.86 8.95
CA ALA A 438 -1.59 29.43 7.99
C ALA A 438 -0.89 30.37 7.00
N ARG A 439 0.13 31.12 7.43
CA ARG A 439 0.92 31.95 6.51
C ARG A 439 1.71 31.11 5.51
N ALA A 440 2.27 29.98 5.90
CA ALA A 440 2.94 29.07 4.96
C ALA A 440 1.97 28.51 3.91
N LEU A 441 0.73 28.21 4.32
CA LEU A 441 -0.34 27.83 3.40
C LEU A 441 -0.71 28.97 2.43
N LEU A 442 -0.85 30.20 2.93
CA LEU A 442 -1.32 31.36 2.16
C LEU A 442 -0.24 32.02 1.28
N ALA A 443 1.03 31.97 1.70
CA ALA A 443 2.15 32.64 1.02
C ALA A 443 2.49 32.07 -0.36
N ARG A 444 1.89 30.93 -0.76
CA ARG A 444 2.04 30.32 -2.08
C ARG A 444 0.76 30.40 -2.94
N ALA A 445 -0.28 31.10 -2.49
CA ALA A 445 -1.34 31.54 -3.39
C ALA A 445 -0.74 32.57 -4.38
N PRO A 446 -0.95 32.44 -5.71
CA PRO A 446 -0.23 33.26 -6.67
C PRO A 446 -0.52 34.75 -6.47
N SER A 447 0.52 35.57 -6.30
CA SER A 447 0.44 37.01 -6.53
C SER A 447 0.45 37.25 -8.05
N THR A 448 -0.66 37.73 -8.59
CA THR A 448 -0.96 37.86 -10.03
C THR A 448 -0.04 38.77 -10.85
N ASP A 449 0.82 39.57 -10.20
CA ASP A 449 1.50 40.70 -10.86
C ASP A 449 2.97 40.47 -11.25
N GLU A 450 3.70 39.58 -10.58
CA GLU A 450 5.12 39.32 -10.89
C GLU A 450 5.30 38.27 -12.01
N GLN A 451 4.41 37.28 -12.11
CA GLN A 451 4.46 36.24 -13.15
C GLN A 451 4.25 36.82 -14.56
N ARG A 452 3.37 37.81 -14.76
CA ARG A 452 3.13 38.42 -16.09
C ARG A 452 4.37 39.03 -16.76
N LYS A 453 5.43 39.37 -16.00
CA LYS A 453 6.61 40.06 -16.54
C LYS A 453 7.73 39.13 -17.01
N SER A 454 7.84 37.91 -16.48
CA SER A 454 8.89 36.96 -16.92
C SER A 454 8.48 36.12 -18.14
N PHE A 455 7.17 35.93 -18.36
CA PHE A 455 6.61 35.00 -19.35
C PHE A 455 6.71 35.43 -20.82
N LYS A 456 6.88 36.73 -21.13
CA LYS A 456 7.00 37.20 -22.53
C LYS A 456 8.23 36.68 -23.29
N LYS A 457 9.17 35.96 -22.64
CA LYS A 457 10.44 35.52 -23.25
C LYS A 457 10.50 34.06 -23.74
N ASP A 458 9.60 33.16 -23.32
CA ASP A 458 9.79 31.70 -23.50
C ASP A 458 8.85 31.01 -24.52
N GLY A 459 8.01 31.75 -25.26
CA GLY A 459 7.00 31.21 -26.19
C GLY A 459 7.49 30.57 -27.51
N ASN A 460 8.75 30.12 -27.62
CA ASN A 460 9.30 29.53 -28.85
C ASN A 460 9.68 28.04 -28.70
N PHE A 461 9.24 27.23 -29.67
CA PHE A 461 9.57 25.80 -29.81
C PHE A 461 11.08 25.60 -29.96
N ARG A 462 11.68 24.65 -29.23
CA ARG A 462 13.03 24.13 -29.51
C ARG A 462 12.96 22.62 -29.67
N GLY A 463 13.09 22.16 -30.92
CA GLY A 463 13.23 20.73 -31.21
C GLY A 463 14.57 20.19 -30.69
N LYS A 464 14.57 18.99 -30.12
CA LYS A 464 15.81 18.20 -30.00
C LYS A 464 16.22 17.80 -31.43
N SER A 465 17.40 18.21 -31.87
CA SER A 465 17.97 17.74 -33.13
C SER A 465 18.33 16.27 -33.01
N ILE A 466 17.79 15.42 -33.88
CA ILE A 466 18.21 14.02 -34.03
C ILE A 466 18.87 13.92 -35.41
N SER A 467 20.12 13.48 -35.43
CA SER A 467 20.90 13.30 -36.66
C SER A 467 20.57 11.96 -37.32
N ASN A 468 20.29 12.03 -38.62
CA ASN A 468 20.38 11.00 -39.68
C ASN A 468 19.34 9.85 -39.70
N GLY A 469 18.47 9.90 -40.72
CA GLY A 469 18.01 8.73 -41.49
C GLY A 469 16.73 8.04 -41.01
N THR A 470 15.62 8.21 -41.75
CA THR A 470 14.37 7.41 -41.69
C THR A 470 13.60 7.38 -40.36
N SER A 471 13.53 8.49 -39.63
CA SER A 471 12.61 8.61 -38.50
C SER A 471 11.14 8.65 -38.98
N LYS A 472 10.25 7.88 -38.33
CA LYS A 472 8.79 7.90 -38.57
C LYS A 472 8.11 9.19 -38.09
N TYR A 473 8.85 10.12 -37.49
CA TYR A 473 8.33 11.38 -36.95
C TYR A 473 9.40 12.47 -36.98
N GLU A 474 8.98 13.75 -36.92
CA GLU A 474 9.90 14.90 -36.80
C GLU A 474 9.42 15.93 -35.77
N PRO A 475 10.33 16.58 -35.01
CA PRO A 475 9.97 17.69 -34.13
C PRO A 475 9.41 18.88 -34.93
N VAL A 476 8.29 19.45 -34.45
CA VAL A 476 7.65 20.59 -35.09
C VAL A 476 8.12 21.90 -34.45
N GLN A 477 8.67 22.79 -35.27
CA GLN A 477 9.02 24.16 -34.86
C GLN A 477 7.93 25.19 -35.20
N LYS A 478 7.15 24.91 -36.25
CA LYS A 478 6.00 25.74 -36.68
C LYS A 478 4.91 24.84 -37.25
N LEU A 479 3.66 25.08 -36.84
CA LEU A 479 2.49 24.38 -37.37
C LEU A 479 2.13 24.91 -38.75
N LYS A 480 1.56 24.04 -39.59
CA LYS A 480 1.00 24.36 -40.90
C LYS A 480 -0.53 24.46 -40.80
N PRO A 481 -1.19 25.28 -41.64
CA PRO A 481 -2.66 25.42 -41.61
C PRO A 481 -3.44 24.12 -41.81
N ASP A 482 -2.85 23.13 -42.48
CA ASP A 482 -3.44 21.81 -42.73
C ASP A 482 -3.04 20.74 -41.70
N ASP A 483 -2.33 21.12 -40.63
CA ASP A 483 -1.99 20.20 -39.55
C ASP A 483 -3.22 19.82 -38.73
N ILE A 484 -3.35 18.52 -38.47
CA ILE A 484 -4.33 17.91 -37.57
C ILE A 484 -3.64 17.71 -36.23
N VAL A 485 -3.95 18.57 -35.25
CA VAL A 485 -3.27 18.53 -33.95
C VAL A 485 -4.07 17.75 -32.92
N ILE A 486 -3.43 16.80 -32.24
CA ILE A 486 -3.99 16.04 -31.12
C ILE A 486 -3.15 16.33 -29.88
N ALA A 487 -3.76 16.87 -28.82
CA ALA A 487 -3.07 17.20 -27.58
C ALA A 487 -3.24 16.10 -26.52
N PHE A 488 -2.15 15.71 -25.86
CA PHE A 488 -2.16 14.75 -24.76
C PHE A 488 -2.05 15.50 -23.43
N MET A 489 -3.07 15.40 -22.60
CA MET A 489 -3.22 16.13 -21.34
C MET A 489 -3.48 15.17 -20.17
N GLY A 490 -3.32 15.64 -18.93
CA GLY A 490 -3.56 14.86 -17.73
C GLY A 490 -2.42 14.96 -16.70
N PRO A 491 -2.58 14.35 -15.52
CA PRO A 491 -1.63 14.50 -14.43
C PRO A 491 -0.25 13.92 -14.76
N THR A 492 0.76 14.41 -14.07
CA THR A 492 2.12 13.90 -14.17
C THR A 492 2.16 12.40 -13.91
N GLY A 493 2.87 11.66 -14.77
CA GLY A 493 2.96 10.20 -14.68
C GLY A 493 1.78 9.43 -15.27
N SER A 494 0.77 10.09 -15.86
CA SER A 494 -0.39 9.43 -16.47
C SER A 494 -0.12 8.63 -17.74
N GLY A 495 1.12 8.67 -18.26
CA GLY A 495 1.53 7.92 -19.45
C GLY A 495 1.48 8.69 -20.77
N LYS A 496 1.30 10.02 -20.76
CA LYS A 496 1.24 10.87 -21.98
C LYS A 496 2.39 10.59 -22.96
N SER A 497 3.63 10.79 -22.50
CA SER A 497 4.81 10.56 -23.33
C SER A 497 4.96 9.09 -23.76
N ASN A 498 4.57 8.13 -22.90
CA ASN A 498 4.61 6.70 -23.25
C ASN A 498 3.64 6.36 -24.39
N ILE A 499 2.43 6.92 -24.41
CA ILE A 499 1.49 6.74 -25.52
C ILE A 499 2.07 7.36 -26.81
N ILE A 500 2.66 8.55 -26.72
CA ILE A 500 3.28 9.21 -27.87
C ILE A 500 4.46 8.40 -28.41
N ASP A 501 5.31 7.86 -27.54
CA ASP A 501 6.44 7.00 -27.91
C ASP A 501 5.96 5.72 -28.61
N ASN A 502 4.88 5.10 -28.11
CA ASN A 502 4.25 3.94 -28.73
C ASN A 502 3.67 4.28 -30.12
N LEU A 503 2.97 5.41 -30.26
CA LEU A 503 2.40 5.86 -31.54
C LEU A 503 3.47 6.19 -32.58
N THR A 504 4.60 6.72 -32.13
CA THR A 504 5.71 7.12 -33.02
C THR A 504 6.70 5.97 -33.31
N GLY A 505 6.62 4.87 -32.54
CA GLY A 505 7.55 3.74 -32.63
C GLY A 505 8.92 4.02 -32.01
N ALA A 506 9.06 5.09 -31.21
CA ALA A 506 10.31 5.50 -30.57
C ALA A 506 10.77 4.56 -29.42
N VAL A 507 9.92 3.59 -29.05
CA VAL A 507 10.13 2.60 -27.97
C VAL A 507 11.41 1.77 -28.14
N GLY A 508 12.00 1.73 -29.35
CA GLY A 508 13.22 0.98 -29.67
C GLY A 508 14.54 1.75 -29.64
N GLU A 509 14.55 3.08 -29.86
CA GLU A 509 15.81 3.85 -29.95
C GLU A 509 16.37 4.23 -28.57
N SER A 510 15.52 4.37 -27.56
CA SER A 510 15.94 4.67 -26.18
C SER A 510 16.50 3.46 -25.42
N LYS A 511 16.24 2.23 -25.90
CA LYS A 511 16.81 1.00 -25.32
C LYS A 511 18.19 0.63 -25.89
N LEU A 512 18.61 1.21 -27.02
CA LEU A 512 19.89 0.90 -27.67
C LEU A 512 21.06 1.81 -27.26
N ALA A 513 20.82 2.86 -26.47
CA ALA A 513 21.89 3.61 -25.81
C ALA A 513 22.13 3.02 -24.42
N GLY A 514 22.93 1.95 -24.37
CA GLY A 514 23.39 1.32 -23.13
C GLY A 514 24.06 2.34 -22.21
N SER A 515 23.36 2.75 -21.15
CA SER A 515 23.91 3.20 -19.88
C SER A 515 22.77 3.37 -18.89
N ALA A 516 22.99 2.89 -17.67
CA ALA A 516 22.11 2.97 -16.51
C ALA A 516 21.91 4.42 -15.98
N SER A 517 21.70 5.38 -16.88
CA SER A 517 21.49 6.80 -16.59
C SER A 517 20.71 7.51 -17.69
N ALA A 518 19.78 6.82 -18.36
CA ALA A 518 18.74 7.49 -19.14
C ALA A 518 17.75 8.14 -18.16
N SER A 519 18.14 9.33 -17.68
CA SER A 519 17.28 10.29 -16.99
C SER A 519 15.89 10.27 -17.63
N TYR A 520 14.88 9.84 -16.87
CA TYR A 520 13.45 10.07 -17.15
C TYR A 520 13.28 11.58 -17.38
N THR A 521 13.51 12.04 -18.61
CA THR A 521 13.48 13.46 -18.94
C THR A 521 12.03 13.83 -19.12
N TYR A 522 11.38 14.05 -17.98
CA TYR A 522 10.01 14.52 -17.88
C TYR A 522 9.78 15.74 -18.77
N THR A 523 8.63 15.79 -19.46
CA THR A 523 8.24 16.87 -20.37
C THR A 523 8.08 18.19 -19.61
N LYS A 524 9.20 18.91 -19.43
CA LYS A 524 9.25 20.24 -18.80
C LYS A 524 8.84 21.36 -19.77
N ARG A 525 8.44 21.06 -21.02
CA ARG A 525 8.05 22.05 -22.05
C ARG A 525 7.08 21.38 -23.03
N LEU A 526 6.21 22.15 -23.69
CA LEU A 526 5.36 21.62 -24.76
C LEU A 526 6.23 21.06 -25.90
N ASN A 527 6.03 19.78 -26.25
CA ASN A 527 6.71 19.13 -27.36
C ASN A 527 5.69 18.77 -28.43
N ALA A 528 5.93 19.19 -29.68
CA ALA A 528 5.09 18.84 -30.82
C ALA A 528 5.86 17.91 -31.77
N LEU A 529 5.27 16.76 -32.10
CA LEU A 529 5.85 15.74 -32.98
C LEU A 529 4.92 15.51 -34.17
N ARG A 530 5.43 15.64 -35.38
CA ARG A 530 4.70 15.33 -36.61
C ARG A 530 4.93 13.88 -36.99
N ILE A 531 3.86 13.13 -37.21
CA ILE A 531 3.92 11.77 -37.74
C ILE A 531 4.19 11.86 -39.24
N LYS A 532 5.15 11.06 -39.74
CA LYS A 532 5.48 10.96 -41.16
C LYS A 532 4.80 9.78 -41.81
N ASN A 533 4.36 9.97 -43.06
CA ASN A 533 3.82 8.91 -43.91
C ASN A 533 2.65 8.15 -43.27
N HIS A 534 1.74 8.85 -42.57
CA HIS A 534 0.52 8.23 -42.08
C HIS A 534 -0.32 7.73 -43.26
N HIS A 535 -0.74 6.46 -43.21
CA HIS A 535 -1.41 5.76 -44.32
C HIS A 535 -2.66 6.47 -44.88
N ILE A 536 -3.34 7.29 -44.06
CA ILE A 536 -4.52 8.08 -44.47
C ILE A 536 -4.22 9.58 -44.57
N TYR A 537 -3.42 10.13 -43.65
CA TYR A 537 -3.32 11.57 -43.40
C TYR A 537 -1.95 12.13 -43.79
N GLY A 538 -1.09 11.31 -44.40
CA GLY A 538 0.27 11.69 -44.78
C GLY A 538 1.05 12.30 -43.60
N ASP A 539 1.53 13.53 -43.80
CA ASP A 539 2.35 14.28 -42.85
C ASP A 539 1.55 15.31 -42.02
N GLN A 540 0.22 15.17 -41.96
CA GLN A 540 -0.65 16.19 -41.37
C GLN A 540 -0.84 16.01 -39.85
N ILE A 541 -0.62 14.81 -39.30
CA ILE A 541 -0.87 14.57 -37.87
C ILE A 541 0.28 15.13 -37.02
N VAL A 542 -0.07 15.95 -36.04
CA VAL A 542 0.84 16.47 -35.02
C VAL A 542 0.36 16.07 -33.64
N LEU A 543 1.19 15.34 -32.89
CA LEU A 543 0.96 14.98 -31.50
C LEU A 543 1.62 16.02 -30.59
N LEU A 544 0.84 16.64 -29.70
CA LEU A 544 1.32 17.60 -28.73
C LEU A 544 1.42 16.94 -27.34
N ASP A 545 2.64 16.72 -26.86
CA ASP A 545 2.92 16.30 -25.49
C ASP A 545 2.92 17.54 -24.57
N THR A 546 1.98 17.57 -23.62
CA THR A 546 1.89 18.65 -22.64
C THR A 546 2.59 18.27 -21.33
N PRO A 547 3.21 19.23 -20.62
CA PRO A 547 3.62 19.01 -19.24
C PRO A 547 2.45 18.49 -18.41
N GLY A 548 2.70 17.52 -17.53
CA GLY A 548 1.64 16.97 -16.69
C GLY A 548 1.27 17.89 -15.54
N PHE A 549 -0.03 18.04 -15.27
CA PHE A 549 -0.52 18.74 -14.07
C PHE A 549 0.01 18.05 -12.79
N GLY A 550 0.35 18.83 -11.76
CA GLY A 550 1.02 18.38 -10.53
C GLY A 550 2.54 18.22 -10.68
N ASP A 551 3.19 19.01 -11.54
CA ASP A 551 4.66 19.02 -11.66
C ASP A 551 5.34 19.58 -10.40
N THR A 552 6.54 19.08 -10.06
CA THR A 552 7.33 19.50 -8.88
C THR A 552 8.09 20.81 -9.09
N THR A 553 8.19 21.25 -10.34
CA THR A 553 9.02 22.39 -10.76
C THR A 553 8.20 23.59 -11.24
N ARG A 554 6.88 23.42 -11.46
CA ARG A 554 5.96 24.46 -11.93
C ARG A 554 4.59 24.32 -11.30
N THR A 555 3.90 25.44 -11.16
CA THR A 555 2.51 25.43 -10.69
C THR A 555 1.56 25.02 -11.81
N ASP A 556 0.39 24.50 -11.44
CA ASP A 556 -0.63 24.10 -12.43
C ASP A 556 -1.13 25.27 -13.27
N ILE A 557 -1.13 26.48 -12.70
CA ILE A 557 -1.46 27.72 -13.42
C ILE A 557 -0.44 27.99 -14.51
N GLU A 558 0.86 27.83 -14.23
CA GLU A 558 1.91 28.03 -15.24
C GLU A 558 1.79 27.00 -16.37
N ILE A 559 1.46 25.74 -16.04
CA ILE A 559 1.20 24.69 -17.04
C ILE A 559 -0.02 25.07 -17.89
N PHE A 560 -1.08 25.57 -17.25
CA PHE A 560 -2.30 25.99 -17.92
C PHE A 560 -2.09 27.20 -18.83
N GLU A 561 -1.34 28.22 -18.38
CA GLU A 561 -0.94 29.38 -19.19
C GLU A 561 -0.15 28.96 -20.42
N MET A 562 0.78 28.00 -20.29
CA MET A 562 1.51 27.46 -21.44
C MET A 562 0.59 26.82 -22.48
N ILE A 563 -0.41 26.07 -22.02
CA ILE A 563 -1.40 25.43 -22.91
C ILE A 563 -2.27 26.50 -23.58
N ILE A 564 -2.73 27.51 -22.84
CA ILE A 564 -3.50 28.63 -23.39
C ILE A 564 -2.69 29.40 -24.44
N ASP A 565 -1.46 29.78 -24.12
CA ASP A 565 -0.58 30.50 -25.05
C ASP A 565 -0.37 29.70 -26.35
N TRP A 566 -0.23 28.39 -26.22
CA TRP A 566 -0.14 27.49 -27.36
C TRP A 566 -1.44 27.46 -28.18
N LEU A 567 -2.61 27.30 -27.54
CA LEU A 567 -3.91 27.31 -28.20
C LEU A 567 -4.15 28.63 -28.94
N VAL A 568 -3.80 29.76 -28.32
CA VAL A 568 -3.91 31.09 -28.91
C VAL A 568 -3.01 31.23 -30.13
N ASN A 569 -1.78 30.74 -30.07
CA ASN A 569 -0.84 30.79 -31.19
C ASN A 569 -1.27 29.86 -32.34
N ALA A 570 -1.76 28.66 -32.05
CA ALA A 570 -2.32 27.76 -33.06
C ALA A 570 -3.54 28.40 -33.76
N TYR A 571 -4.44 29.03 -32.99
CA TYR A 571 -5.59 29.74 -33.53
C TYR A 571 -5.19 30.91 -34.45
N LYS A 572 -4.18 31.71 -34.06
CA LYS A 572 -3.65 32.81 -34.89
C LYS A 572 -3.10 32.32 -36.23
N GLU A 573 -2.45 31.16 -36.24
CA GLU A 573 -1.94 30.52 -37.46
C GLU A 573 -3.02 29.73 -38.22
N LYS A 574 -4.29 29.82 -37.80
CA LYS A 574 -5.46 29.13 -38.37
C LYS A 574 -5.34 27.60 -38.35
N VAL A 575 -4.65 27.06 -37.35
CA VAL A 575 -4.50 25.62 -37.14
C VAL A 575 -5.61 25.15 -36.21
N THR A 576 -6.32 24.10 -36.61
CA THR A 576 -7.40 23.52 -35.81
C THR A 576 -6.87 22.44 -34.87
N LEU A 577 -7.14 22.58 -33.58
CA LEU A 577 -6.99 21.47 -32.63
C LEU A 577 -8.08 20.45 -32.93
N ALA A 578 -7.68 19.28 -33.42
CA ALA A 578 -8.60 18.23 -33.84
C ALA A 578 -9.18 17.45 -32.65
N GLY A 579 -8.41 17.31 -31.57
CA GLY A 579 -8.90 16.70 -30.35
C GLY A 579 -7.91 16.74 -29.19
N ILE A 580 -8.41 16.43 -28.00
CA ILE A 580 -7.62 16.33 -26.77
C ILE A 580 -7.79 14.92 -26.21
N VAL A 581 -6.70 14.24 -25.91
CA VAL A 581 -6.68 12.98 -25.17
C VAL A 581 -6.30 13.32 -23.74
N TYR A 582 -7.24 13.22 -22.81
CA TYR A 582 -6.99 13.41 -21.38
C TYR A 582 -6.76 12.06 -20.70
N LEU A 583 -5.57 11.85 -20.16
CA LEU A 583 -5.16 10.58 -19.56
C LEU A 583 -5.33 10.64 -18.04
N HIS A 584 -5.85 9.58 -17.42
CA HIS A 584 -5.91 9.39 -15.98
C HIS A 584 -5.43 7.99 -15.61
N ARG A 585 -4.71 7.83 -14.49
CA ARG A 585 -4.21 6.50 -14.08
C ARG A 585 -5.31 5.76 -13.32
N ILE A 586 -5.64 4.54 -13.71
CA ILE A 586 -6.63 3.73 -13.00
C ILE A 586 -6.09 3.21 -11.64
N THR A 587 -4.76 3.19 -11.48
CA THR A 587 -4.08 2.87 -10.23
C THR A 587 -4.27 3.94 -9.15
N ASP A 588 -4.74 5.15 -9.49
CA ASP A 588 -4.99 6.16 -8.49
C ASP A 588 -6.20 5.76 -7.63
N ASN A 589 -5.93 5.29 -6.41
CA ASN A 589 -6.97 4.80 -5.48
C ASN A 589 -7.92 5.91 -4.98
N ARG A 590 -7.62 7.20 -5.24
CA ARG A 590 -8.43 8.37 -4.89
C ARG A 590 -8.19 9.54 -5.83
N MET A 591 -9.20 10.40 -5.96
CA MET A 591 -9.09 11.70 -6.63
C MET A 591 -8.59 12.74 -5.62
N SER A 592 -7.39 13.29 -5.82
CA SER A 592 -6.91 14.38 -4.96
C SER A 592 -7.55 15.72 -5.33
N GLY A 593 -7.63 16.66 -4.39
CA GLY A 593 -8.16 18.01 -4.60
C GLY A 593 -7.46 18.76 -5.74
N ALA A 594 -6.13 18.72 -5.78
CA ALA A 594 -5.31 19.31 -6.83
C ALA A 594 -5.62 18.69 -8.20
N TYR A 595 -5.73 17.36 -8.28
CA TYR A 595 -6.11 16.72 -9.54
C TYR A 595 -7.54 17.07 -9.96
N TYR A 596 -8.46 17.19 -9.00
CA TYR A 596 -9.84 17.58 -9.28
C TYR A 596 -9.97 19.04 -9.74
N GLN A 597 -9.21 19.96 -9.12
CA GLN A 597 -9.12 21.36 -9.57
C GLN A 597 -8.55 21.44 -10.99
N ASN A 598 -7.49 20.68 -11.29
CA ASN A 598 -6.93 20.59 -12.63
C ASN A 598 -7.94 20.08 -13.67
N LEU A 599 -8.72 19.07 -13.30
CA LEU A 599 -9.80 18.55 -14.14
C LEU A 599 -10.89 19.59 -14.38
N ARG A 600 -11.27 20.38 -13.35
CA ARG A 600 -12.24 21.48 -13.49
C ARG A 600 -11.72 22.61 -14.36
N MET A 601 -10.46 23.03 -14.18
CA MET A 601 -9.85 24.04 -15.04
C MET A 601 -9.80 23.56 -16.50
N PHE A 602 -9.53 22.27 -16.72
CA PHE A 602 -9.57 21.65 -18.04
C PHE A 602 -10.99 21.61 -18.64
N ASP A 603 -12.00 21.23 -17.85
CA ASP A 603 -13.42 21.26 -18.23
C ASP A 603 -13.85 22.68 -18.67
N GLU A 604 -13.50 23.70 -17.87
CA GLU A 604 -13.77 25.10 -18.19
C GLU A 604 -13.02 25.59 -19.44
N LEU A 605 -11.78 25.13 -19.65
CA LEU A 605 -10.99 25.47 -20.85
C LEU A 605 -11.63 24.92 -22.13
N CYS A 606 -12.14 23.69 -22.08
CA CYS A 606 -12.75 23.05 -23.23
C CYS A 606 -14.12 23.66 -23.55
N GLY A 607 -14.95 23.85 -22.52
CA GLY A 607 -16.34 24.25 -22.67
C GLY A 607 -17.19 23.24 -23.47
N GLU A 608 -18.50 23.46 -23.50
CA GLU A 608 -19.46 22.48 -24.05
C GLU A 608 -19.22 22.10 -25.51
N LYS A 609 -18.72 23.04 -26.33
CA LYS A 609 -18.50 22.81 -27.77
C LYS A 609 -17.24 22.00 -28.07
N ALA A 610 -16.19 22.13 -27.27
CA ALA A 610 -14.95 21.38 -27.48
C ALA A 610 -14.94 20.04 -26.73
N ALA A 611 -15.82 19.86 -25.73
CA ALA A 611 -15.97 18.59 -25.00
C ALA A 611 -16.20 17.39 -25.92
N ALA A 612 -16.93 17.56 -27.03
CA ALA A 612 -17.16 16.51 -28.03
C ALA A 612 -15.87 16.03 -28.73
N ASN A 613 -14.79 16.81 -28.67
CA ASN A 613 -13.47 16.47 -29.22
C ASN A 613 -12.47 16.07 -28.12
N VAL A 614 -12.94 15.87 -26.89
CA VAL A 614 -12.14 15.35 -25.78
C VAL A 614 -12.37 13.85 -25.65
N VAL A 615 -11.28 13.08 -25.62
CA VAL A 615 -11.28 11.65 -25.33
C VAL A 615 -10.65 11.45 -23.95
N LEU A 616 -11.44 10.93 -23.02
CA LEU A 616 -10.99 10.58 -21.68
C LEU A 616 -10.45 9.15 -21.70
N VAL A 617 -9.22 8.95 -21.24
CA VAL A 617 -8.50 7.67 -21.32
C VAL A 617 -7.98 7.27 -19.96
N THR A 618 -8.36 6.10 -19.48
CA THR A 618 -7.77 5.45 -18.31
C THR A 618 -6.52 4.65 -18.72
N THR A 619 -5.44 4.75 -17.94
CA THR A 619 -4.15 4.08 -18.20
C THR A 619 -3.69 3.24 -17.00
N MET A 620 -2.66 2.41 -17.18
CA MET A 620 -2.09 1.51 -16.15
C MET A 620 -3.03 0.36 -15.73
N TRP A 621 -3.87 -0.12 -16.64
CA TRP A 621 -4.73 -1.28 -16.44
C TRP A 621 -3.96 -2.58 -16.13
N ASP A 622 -2.70 -2.67 -16.56
CA ASP A 622 -1.79 -3.77 -16.25
C ASP A 622 -1.38 -3.86 -14.76
N LYS A 623 -1.75 -2.87 -13.95
CA LYS A 623 -1.36 -2.73 -12.54
C LYS A 623 -2.51 -2.83 -11.55
N VAL A 624 -3.72 -3.09 -12.02
CA VAL A 624 -4.90 -3.28 -11.18
C VAL A 624 -5.66 -4.52 -11.61
N GLU A 625 -6.32 -5.18 -10.66
CA GLU A 625 -7.30 -6.23 -10.99
C GLU A 625 -8.46 -5.62 -11.81
N ALA A 626 -9.00 -6.40 -12.75
CA ALA A 626 -9.95 -5.90 -13.73
C ALA A 626 -11.22 -5.34 -13.08
N ASP A 627 -11.77 -6.02 -12.09
CA ASP A 627 -12.96 -5.62 -11.33
C ASP A 627 -12.75 -4.29 -10.57
N VAL A 628 -11.58 -4.12 -9.94
CA VAL A 628 -11.20 -2.89 -9.25
C VAL A 628 -11.02 -1.74 -10.25
N GLY A 629 -10.41 -2.03 -11.40
CA GLY A 629 -10.26 -1.07 -12.49
C GLY A 629 -11.60 -0.59 -13.04
N GLU A 630 -12.50 -1.52 -13.35
CA GLU A 630 -13.86 -1.23 -13.84
C GLU A 630 -14.65 -0.38 -12.84
N MET A 631 -14.62 -0.74 -11.55
CA MET A 631 -15.29 0.04 -10.49
C MET A 631 -14.76 1.49 -10.41
N ARG A 632 -13.45 1.69 -10.55
CA ARG A 632 -12.83 3.04 -10.52
C ARG A 632 -13.16 3.85 -11.77
N GLU A 633 -13.19 3.22 -12.94
CA GLU A 633 -13.58 3.87 -14.18
C GLU A 633 -15.05 4.31 -14.15
N GLU A 634 -15.93 3.48 -13.58
CA GLU A 634 -17.31 3.87 -13.32
C GLU A 634 -17.41 5.07 -12.38
N ASP A 635 -16.63 5.11 -11.31
CA ASP A 635 -16.60 6.22 -10.35
C ASP A 635 -16.10 7.52 -11.02
N LEU A 636 -15.02 7.44 -11.82
CA LEU A 636 -14.53 8.54 -12.66
C LEU A 636 -15.64 9.07 -13.57
N THR A 637 -16.29 8.19 -14.32
CA THR A 637 -17.35 8.51 -15.28
C THR A 637 -18.54 9.18 -14.59
N LYS A 638 -19.04 8.60 -13.49
CA LYS A 638 -20.26 9.05 -12.82
C LYS A 638 -20.06 10.32 -12.01
N ASN A 639 -18.92 10.49 -11.36
CA ASN A 639 -18.72 11.54 -10.36
C ASN A 639 -17.78 12.67 -10.79
N TYR A 640 -16.80 12.40 -11.65
CA TYR A 640 -15.74 13.38 -11.97
C TYR A 640 -15.78 13.83 -13.43
N TRP A 641 -16.09 12.94 -14.36
CA TRP A 641 -16.11 13.21 -15.80
C TRP A 641 -17.49 13.57 -16.36
N LYS A 642 -18.53 13.49 -15.54
CA LYS A 642 -19.94 13.72 -15.90
C LYS A 642 -20.24 15.01 -16.68
N LYS A 643 -19.41 16.05 -16.57
CA LYS A 643 -19.60 17.30 -17.33
C LYS A 643 -19.01 17.26 -18.74
N MET A 644 -18.04 16.37 -18.96
CA MET A 644 -17.31 16.20 -20.22
C MET A 644 -17.83 15.03 -21.05
N ILE A 645 -18.71 14.21 -20.49
CA ILE A 645 -19.42 13.08 -21.11
C ILE A 645 -20.90 13.44 -21.18
#